data_AF-A0A7C3GFN5-F1
#
_entry.id   AF-A0A7C3GFN5-F1
#
_cell.length_a   1.000
_cell.length_b   1.000
_cell.length_c   1.000
_cell.angle_alpha   90.00
_cell.angle_beta   90.00
_cell.angle_gamma   90.00
#
_symmetry.space_group_name_H-M   'P 1'
#
loop_
_entity.id
_entity.type
_entity.pdbx_description
1 polymer ?
#
loop_
_entity_poly.entity_id
_entity_poly.type
_entity_poly.pdbx_seq_one_letter_code
_entity_poly.pdbx_strand_id
1 'polypeptide(L)'
;MMNKYTQYVSFFFFFFFVGNVFAQPSNDDCANAIEIADVVNWCSSIGEFTNVDATDSGYDTPFCFSGSDNDVWFKFTAVATDMTITVIGASSPVLGGTMWQPEVALYTGDCGGTINTFGCASDALTSNNTIQLYEGGMIVGQEYYIRIDAAGTLGSFQLCISNYFAPVEPGSDCPAAAILCDKSPFVVQQVTGAGSDPDEAAGTCLGGLGSTSESNSTWFTWTCSQSGTLTFTLTPTYPSDDLDFVVYELPNGIANCAGKIDLRCMASGSFTYPSPCMGPTGLSTSANDVVENAGCQQPTPQDNFLKALDMVAGKSYALLVNNFTSTGNGFEIEFGGTGEFLGPEADMITDEPDATICFGESVSFSDNSTFALGGLTGWEWNFGVDASPANASGIGAHEITWTTPGLKTVVLTVESDLGCIVVDVETILVEPCCETVNAMTITSTIDDENCPSSEDGSIDLTVSSNAPPHTFVWGNGQTASGLTNLGLGDYVVTITNDATCDTVLTYTVSGPPPFVITPQITKPTCDGGQDGAIELISFGGTPPYVYQWQNTGLWTSNNTLTNIPIGIYEVTLEDANGCQTSLSIEVNELELELEGGGVTSPSCFDFANGAIEVVITNGLPPFQYDFNDGNGFQNSNIYQNIPSGTYPVDVMDANGCLGHFDIVVSEPPLLTVSLDGINVSCFGAGDGTITATAGGGVGDYSFNWSNNETTAMITDLVPSTYTVTVTDGNDCQTTANFPITQPDELFIDVVEVINVICFGDETGTITVAGSGGNPPYQYSVDGTIFQDSVTFTDLAAGTHTLTIQDILGCMDEVQATIIEPTELIVDAGPDQTIDLGYSTTINSTYSPLIPITYQWLPTDGLSCTDCPNPEASPVNT
;
A
#
# COMPACT_ATOMS: atom_id res chain seq x y z
N MET A 1 -49.01 37.59 -45.16
CA MET A 1 -48.24 38.85 -45.26
C MET A 1 -46.88 38.60 -44.62
N MET A 2 -45.79 39.03 -45.28
CA MET A 2 -44.39 39.04 -44.83
C MET A 2 -43.63 37.71 -44.66
N ASN A 3 -43.24 37.18 -45.83
CA ASN A 3 -41.90 36.75 -46.26
C ASN A 3 -40.68 36.76 -45.28
N LYS A 4 -39.96 35.62 -45.30
CA LYS A 4 -38.48 35.37 -45.45
C LYS A 4 -37.91 34.42 -44.39
N TYR A 5 -37.73 33.14 -44.71
CA TYR A 5 -36.57 32.51 -45.38
C TYR A 5 -35.32 32.37 -44.49
N THR A 6 -35.23 31.20 -43.87
CA THR A 6 -34.06 30.59 -43.23
C THR A 6 -33.09 30.11 -44.31
N GLN A 7 -31.81 30.49 -44.23
CA GLN A 7 -30.72 29.84 -44.95
C GLN A 7 -29.63 29.44 -43.95
N TYR A 8 -29.34 28.15 -43.92
CA TYR A 8 -28.20 27.53 -43.28
C TYR A 8 -26.91 27.90 -44.03
N VAL A 9 -25.89 28.34 -43.30
CA VAL A 9 -24.50 28.36 -43.78
C VAL A 9 -23.67 27.63 -42.72
N SER A 10 -23.17 26.46 -43.08
CA SER A 10 -22.22 25.67 -42.30
C SER A 10 -20.88 26.42 -42.24
N PHE A 11 -20.41 26.73 -41.04
CA PHE A 11 -19.04 27.15 -40.79
C PHE A 11 -18.22 25.93 -40.35
N PHE A 12 -17.24 25.57 -41.16
CA PHE A 12 -16.14 24.67 -40.79
C PHE A 12 -15.29 25.40 -39.72
N PHE A 13 -15.31 24.90 -38.49
CA PHE A 13 -14.34 25.30 -37.46
C PHE A 13 -13.05 24.52 -37.71
N PHE A 14 -12.00 25.23 -38.11
CA PHE A 14 -10.62 24.74 -37.98
C PHE A 14 -10.23 25.00 -36.52
N PHE A 15 -10.25 23.96 -35.69
CA PHE A 15 -9.63 24.01 -34.36
C PHE A 15 -8.11 23.98 -34.58
N PHE A 16 -7.43 25.09 -34.30
CA PHE A 16 -6.02 25.05 -33.95
C PHE A 16 -5.95 24.56 -32.49
N PHE A 17 -5.61 23.29 -32.31
CA PHE A 17 -5.10 22.82 -31.03
C PHE A 17 -3.74 23.51 -30.81
N VAL A 18 -3.63 24.27 -29.71
CA VAL A 18 -2.33 24.57 -29.12
C VAL A 18 -1.93 23.29 -28.39
N GLY A 19 -1.18 22.43 -29.07
CA GLY A 19 -0.48 21.36 -28.38
C GLY A 19 0.61 22.00 -27.54
N ASN A 20 0.65 21.67 -26.25
CA ASN A 20 1.92 21.72 -25.53
C ASN A 20 2.90 20.91 -26.36
N VAL A 21 4.01 21.52 -26.78
CA VAL A 21 5.13 20.78 -27.36
C VAL A 21 5.77 20.04 -26.20
N PHE A 22 5.20 18.92 -25.80
CA PHE A 22 5.99 17.86 -25.21
C PHE A 22 6.80 17.30 -26.37
N ALA A 23 8.08 17.66 -26.43
CA ALA A 23 8.99 16.97 -27.31
C ALA A 23 8.92 15.49 -26.96
N GLN A 24 8.85 14.64 -27.97
CA GLN A 24 9.03 13.18 -27.82
C GLN A 24 10.22 12.93 -26.88
N PRO A 25 10.16 11.95 -25.96
CA PRO A 25 11.37 11.51 -25.28
C PRO A 25 12.37 11.07 -26.35
N SER A 26 13.55 11.67 -26.41
CA SER A 26 14.62 11.23 -27.31
C SER A 26 15.10 9.81 -27.01
N ASN A 27 14.72 9.29 -25.85
CA ASN A 27 15.09 8.01 -25.25
C ASN A 27 13.98 6.96 -25.30
N ASP A 28 13.25 6.96 -26.42
CA ASP A 28 12.16 6.02 -26.73
C ASP A 28 12.66 4.61 -27.13
N ASP A 29 13.97 4.42 -27.20
CA ASP A 29 14.63 3.14 -27.48
C ASP A 29 15.85 3.01 -26.56
N CYS A 30 16.16 1.77 -26.18
CA CYS A 30 17.37 1.39 -25.44
C CYS A 30 18.63 2.03 -26.04
N ALA A 31 18.74 2.11 -27.38
CA ALA A 31 19.89 2.71 -28.05
C ALA A 31 20.09 4.21 -27.76
N ASN A 32 19.04 4.92 -27.38
CA ASN A 32 19.06 6.34 -27.02
C ASN A 32 18.75 6.56 -25.54
N ALA A 33 18.91 5.53 -24.70
CA ALA A 33 18.62 5.60 -23.28
C ALA A 33 19.40 6.74 -22.60
N ILE A 34 18.73 7.47 -21.70
CA ILE A 34 19.36 8.54 -20.93
C ILE A 34 20.33 7.93 -19.93
N GLU A 35 21.58 8.37 -19.96
CA GLU A 35 22.60 7.94 -19.00
C GLU A 35 22.40 8.63 -17.66
N ILE A 36 22.22 7.85 -16.60
CA ILE A 36 22.20 8.35 -15.22
C ILE A 36 23.63 8.29 -14.69
N ALA A 37 24.25 9.45 -14.49
CA ALA A 37 25.67 9.56 -14.13
C ALA A 37 25.95 9.37 -12.64
N ASP A 38 25.08 9.90 -11.77
CA ASP A 38 25.14 9.69 -10.32
C ASP A 38 24.11 8.63 -9.97
N VAL A 39 24.55 7.46 -9.51
CA VAL A 39 23.68 6.28 -9.36
C VAL A 39 23.65 5.75 -7.92
N VAL A 40 24.45 6.33 -7.03
CA VAL A 40 24.47 5.97 -5.60
C VAL A 40 23.15 6.41 -4.97
N ASN A 41 22.75 7.65 -5.19
CA ASN A 41 21.42 8.15 -4.83
C ASN A 41 21.04 9.28 -5.79
N TRP A 42 20.09 9.01 -6.68
CA TRP A 42 19.65 9.99 -7.66
C TRP A 42 18.14 9.99 -7.80
N CYS A 43 17.57 11.19 -7.83
CA CYS A 43 16.18 11.43 -8.15
C CYS A 43 16.11 12.53 -9.20
N SER A 44 15.31 12.30 -10.23
CA SER A 44 14.92 13.34 -11.18
C SER A 44 14.09 14.42 -10.48
N SER A 45 13.94 15.56 -11.14
CA SER A 45 12.94 16.56 -10.76
C SER A 45 11.53 15.96 -10.88
N ILE A 46 10.58 16.50 -10.11
CA ILE A 46 9.17 16.09 -10.15
C ILE A 46 8.62 16.28 -11.56
N GLY A 47 8.11 15.20 -12.17
CA GLY A 47 7.52 15.20 -13.50
C GLY A 47 8.51 15.53 -14.63
N GLU A 48 9.81 15.34 -14.42
CA GLU A 48 10.86 15.65 -15.40
C GLU A 48 10.71 14.85 -16.69
N PHE A 49 10.35 13.57 -16.57
CA PHE A 49 10.19 12.66 -17.70
C PHE A 49 8.72 12.40 -17.98
N THR A 50 8.40 12.03 -19.23
CA THR A 50 7.04 11.71 -19.66
C THR A 50 7.08 10.58 -20.67
N ASN A 51 6.13 9.66 -20.56
CA ASN A 51 5.90 8.65 -21.60
C ASN A 51 4.78 9.06 -22.58
N VAL A 52 4.28 10.30 -22.48
CA VAL A 52 3.34 10.84 -23.47
C VAL A 52 4.01 10.88 -24.83
N ASP A 53 3.37 10.25 -25.81
CA ASP A 53 3.79 10.13 -27.20
C ASP A 53 5.09 9.33 -27.43
N ALA A 54 5.59 8.55 -26.46
CA ALA A 54 6.62 7.54 -26.70
C ALA A 54 6.07 6.43 -27.62
N THR A 55 6.93 5.69 -28.32
CA THR A 55 6.57 4.61 -29.24
C THR A 55 6.99 3.24 -28.70
N ASP A 56 6.64 2.18 -29.42
CA ASP A 56 7.03 0.82 -29.06
C ASP A 56 8.50 0.58 -29.45
N SER A 57 9.33 0.23 -28.46
CA SER A 57 10.75 -0.07 -28.65
C SER A 57 11.03 -1.38 -29.39
N GLY A 58 10.01 -2.21 -29.63
CA GLY A 58 10.11 -3.45 -30.42
C GLY A 58 10.81 -4.62 -29.71
N TYR A 59 11.14 -4.47 -28.43
CA TYR A 59 11.63 -5.55 -27.56
C TYR A 59 10.47 -6.28 -26.87
N ASP A 60 10.65 -7.57 -26.60
CA ASP A 60 9.67 -8.37 -25.86
C ASP A 60 9.38 -7.73 -24.49
N THR A 61 8.08 -7.59 -24.17
CA THR A 61 7.65 -7.04 -22.89
C THR A 61 7.79 -8.08 -21.77
N PRO A 62 8.22 -7.66 -20.58
CA PRO A 62 8.33 -8.55 -19.46
C PRO A 62 6.93 -8.92 -18.96
N PHE A 63 6.78 -10.10 -18.35
CA PHE A 63 5.47 -10.65 -17.99
C PHE A 63 4.65 -9.76 -17.02
N CYS A 64 5.32 -8.92 -16.23
CA CYS A 64 4.64 -8.03 -15.29
C CYS A 64 4.05 -6.77 -15.95
N PHE A 65 4.38 -6.47 -17.22
CA PHE A 65 3.82 -5.33 -17.93
C PHE A 65 2.48 -5.71 -18.56
N SER A 66 1.56 -4.76 -18.58
CA SER A 66 0.22 -4.94 -19.13
C SER A 66 0.11 -4.58 -20.62
N GLY A 67 1.13 -3.89 -21.17
CA GLY A 67 1.25 -3.47 -22.56
C GLY A 67 2.71 -3.37 -23.04
N SER A 68 2.91 -2.92 -24.28
CA SER A 68 4.21 -2.72 -24.94
C SER A 68 4.44 -1.30 -25.43
N ASP A 69 3.54 -0.38 -25.11
CA ASP A 69 3.41 0.83 -25.89
C ASP A 69 3.80 2.02 -25.01
N ASN A 70 4.70 2.86 -25.53
CA ASN A 70 5.14 4.15 -24.98
C ASN A 70 6.29 4.02 -23.94
N ASP A 71 7.45 3.54 -24.39
CA ASP A 71 8.58 3.24 -23.51
C ASP A 71 9.52 4.43 -23.28
N VAL A 72 9.99 4.59 -22.04
CA VAL A 72 11.07 5.54 -21.73
C VAL A 72 12.26 4.79 -21.16
N TRP A 73 13.42 4.94 -21.81
CA TRP A 73 14.63 4.18 -21.48
C TRP A 73 15.70 5.02 -20.79
N PHE A 74 16.32 4.42 -19.76
CA PHE A 74 17.48 4.94 -19.05
C PHE A 74 18.55 3.86 -19.00
N LYS A 75 19.81 4.26 -18.87
CA LYS A 75 20.94 3.34 -18.69
C LYS A 75 21.85 3.84 -17.59
N PHE A 76 22.51 2.92 -16.91
CA PHE A 76 23.47 3.25 -15.87
C PHE A 76 24.49 2.13 -15.70
N THR A 77 25.65 2.45 -15.12
CA THR A 77 26.65 1.46 -14.72
C THR A 77 26.44 1.15 -13.24
N ALA A 78 26.24 -0.13 -12.90
CA ALA A 78 26.03 -0.53 -11.50
C ALA A 78 27.28 -0.22 -10.67
N VAL A 79 27.13 0.50 -9.56
CA VAL A 79 28.22 0.82 -8.62
C VAL A 79 28.14 0.00 -7.34
N ALA A 80 27.05 -0.74 -7.16
CA ALA A 80 26.84 -1.69 -6.08
C ALA A 80 26.16 -2.96 -6.59
N THR A 81 25.94 -3.93 -5.70
CA THR A 81 25.33 -5.22 -6.05
C THR A 81 23.81 -5.20 -6.01
N ASP A 82 23.22 -4.19 -5.39
CA ASP A 82 21.78 -4.09 -5.16
C ASP A 82 21.29 -2.70 -5.54
N MET A 83 20.04 -2.62 -5.99
CA MET A 83 19.41 -1.34 -6.24
C MET A 83 17.93 -1.32 -5.90
N THR A 84 17.46 -0.11 -5.65
CA THR A 84 16.05 0.26 -5.67
C THR A 84 15.79 1.19 -6.85
N ILE A 85 14.71 0.95 -7.59
CA ILE A 85 14.16 1.85 -8.60
C ILE A 85 12.76 2.23 -8.17
N THR A 86 12.50 3.51 -7.97
CA THR A 86 11.18 4.06 -7.62
C THR A 86 10.67 4.95 -8.74
N VAL A 87 9.44 4.69 -9.20
CA VAL A 87 8.74 5.55 -10.16
C VAL A 87 7.52 6.15 -9.48
N ILE A 88 7.45 7.48 -9.42
CA ILE A 88 6.39 8.22 -8.74
C ILE A 88 5.57 9.00 -9.78
N GLY A 89 4.30 8.63 -9.93
CA GLY A 89 3.33 9.29 -10.80
C GLY A 89 2.39 10.22 -10.02
N ALA A 90 1.11 10.20 -10.37
CA ALA A 90 0.05 11.02 -9.76
C ALA A 90 -0.43 10.44 -8.42
N SER A 91 0.47 10.28 -7.45
CA SER A 91 0.13 9.77 -6.11
C SER A 91 -0.21 10.89 -5.12
N SER A 92 -1.05 10.60 -4.13
CA SER A 92 -1.33 11.49 -2.99
C SER A 92 -0.83 10.80 -1.72
N PRO A 93 0.02 11.44 -0.90
CA PRO A 93 0.39 12.85 -0.89
C PRO A 93 1.62 13.24 -1.73
N VAL A 94 2.34 12.28 -2.31
CA VAL A 94 3.62 12.52 -3.01
C VAL A 94 3.39 12.81 -4.49
N LEU A 95 3.45 14.08 -4.87
CA LEU A 95 3.33 14.49 -6.27
C LEU A 95 4.66 14.21 -7.00
N GLY A 96 4.71 13.11 -7.78
CA GLY A 96 5.85 12.77 -8.65
C GLY A 96 5.60 13.07 -10.13
N GLY A 97 4.34 13.24 -10.55
CA GLY A 97 3.97 13.58 -11.93
C GLY A 97 2.48 13.41 -12.20
N THR A 98 2.11 13.22 -13.46
CA THR A 98 0.71 13.00 -13.91
C THR A 98 0.42 11.57 -14.36
N MET A 99 1.43 10.70 -14.43
CA MET A 99 1.32 9.30 -14.85
C MET A 99 0.47 8.47 -13.88
N TRP A 100 -0.36 7.57 -14.42
CA TRP A 100 -1.18 6.63 -13.64
C TRP A 100 -0.77 5.18 -13.89
N GLN A 101 -0.65 4.42 -12.79
CA GLN A 101 -0.26 3.02 -12.79
C GLN A 101 1.11 2.77 -13.48
N PRO A 102 2.21 3.31 -12.93
CA PRO A 102 3.54 3.12 -13.49
C PRO A 102 3.96 1.65 -13.52
N GLU A 103 4.74 1.28 -14.55
CA GLU A 103 5.38 -0.02 -14.73
C GLU A 103 6.88 0.20 -14.96
N VAL A 104 7.73 -0.64 -14.37
CA VAL A 104 9.19 -0.50 -14.47
C VAL A 104 9.88 -1.85 -14.62
N ALA A 105 10.88 -1.92 -15.49
CA ALA A 105 11.68 -3.12 -15.71
C ALA A 105 13.17 -2.77 -15.80
N LEU A 106 13.99 -3.64 -15.21
CA LEU A 106 15.45 -3.61 -15.28
C LEU A 106 15.93 -4.70 -16.25
N TYR A 107 16.91 -4.35 -17.07
CA TYR A 107 17.42 -5.18 -18.15
C TYR A 107 18.94 -5.26 -18.15
N THR A 108 19.46 -6.36 -18.72
CA THR A 108 20.89 -6.56 -19.01
C THR A 108 21.08 -6.94 -20.48
N GLY A 109 22.24 -6.61 -21.05
CA GLY A 109 22.60 -7.00 -22.42
C GLY A 109 23.07 -5.80 -23.25
N ASP A 110 22.84 -5.89 -24.55
CA ASP A 110 23.20 -4.86 -25.54
C ASP A 110 21.97 -4.54 -26.41
N CYS A 111 21.66 -3.25 -26.59
CA CYS A 111 20.57 -2.77 -27.44
C CYS A 111 20.78 -3.16 -28.93
N GLY A 112 22.02 -3.39 -29.36
CA GLY A 112 22.32 -3.91 -30.71
C GLY A 112 22.08 -5.42 -30.89
N GLY A 113 21.71 -6.14 -29.82
CA GLY A 113 21.70 -7.60 -29.74
C GLY A 113 20.46 -8.17 -29.04
N THR A 114 20.67 -8.94 -27.97
CA THR A 114 19.60 -9.51 -27.15
C THR A 114 19.66 -8.89 -25.77
N ILE A 115 18.57 -8.22 -25.38
CA ILE A 115 18.38 -7.71 -24.04
C ILE A 115 17.54 -8.71 -23.23
N ASN A 116 17.89 -8.94 -21.96
CA ASN A 116 17.19 -9.86 -21.08
C ASN A 116 16.67 -9.12 -19.85
N THR A 117 15.41 -9.35 -19.50
CA THR A 117 14.82 -8.82 -18.27
C THR A 117 15.56 -9.40 -17.07
N PHE A 118 16.11 -8.50 -16.27
CA PHE A 118 16.71 -8.80 -14.97
C PHE A 118 15.63 -8.84 -13.89
N GLY A 119 14.75 -7.83 -13.90
CA GLY A 119 13.71 -7.61 -12.89
C GLY A 119 12.57 -6.76 -13.42
N CYS A 120 11.36 -6.86 -12.84
CA CYS A 120 10.26 -5.98 -13.23
C CYS A 120 9.14 -5.88 -12.18
N ALA A 121 8.46 -4.73 -12.13
CA ALA A 121 7.35 -4.43 -11.22
C ALA A 121 6.27 -3.56 -11.91
N SER A 122 5.01 -3.68 -11.50
CA SER A 122 3.87 -2.94 -12.08
C SER A 122 2.81 -2.58 -11.02
N ASP A 123 2.30 -1.35 -11.07
CA ASP A 123 1.20 -0.84 -10.23
C ASP A 123 -0.20 -1.07 -10.87
N ALA A 124 -0.30 -1.85 -11.94
CA ALA A 124 -1.54 -2.07 -12.70
C ALA A 124 -2.76 -2.55 -11.88
N LEU A 125 -2.55 -3.06 -10.66
CA LEU A 125 -3.58 -3.65 -9.81
C LEU A 125 -3.78 -2.94 -8.46
N THR A 126 -2.89 -2.01 -8.10
CA THR A 126 -2.85 -1.37 -6.78
C THR A 126 -3.25 0.10 -6.82
N SER A 127 -3.09 0.78 -7.97
CA SER A 127 -3.47 2.19 -8.17
C SER A 127 -2.87 3.15 -7.13
N ASN A 128 -1.68 2.81 -6.62
CA ASN A 128 -0.92 3.66 -5.70
C ASN A 128 -0.23 4.81 -6.46
N ASN A 129 -0.12 4.71 -7.79
CA ASN A 129 0.60 5.62 -8.67
C ASN A 129 2.06 5.83 -8.25
N THR A 130 2.62 4.87 -7.51
CA THR A 130 4.02 4.75 -7.13
C THR A 130 4.38 3.28 -7.16
N ILE A 131 5.48 2.94 -7.84
CA ILE A 131 5.99 1.57 -7.90
C ILE A 131 7.47 1.54 -7.55
N GLN A 132 7.90 0.47 -6.88
CA GLN A 132 9.29 0.20 -6.56
C GLN A 132 9.69 -1.17 -7.10
N LEU A 133 10.89 -1.23 -7.67
CA LEU A 133 11.56 -2.44 -8.11
C LEU A 133 12.86 -2.58 -7.33
N TYR A 134 13.01 -3.72 -6.66
CA TYR A 134 14.21 -4.09 -5.91
C TYR A 134 14.91 -5.21 -6.63
N GLU A 135 16.18 -5.02 -6.94
CA GLU A 135 16.98 -6.01 -7.64
C GLU A 135 18.35 -6.14 -7.02
N GLY A 136 18.77 -7.39 -6.79
CA GLY A 136 20.04 -7.73 -6.16
C GLY A 136 20.88 -8.67 -7.04
N GLY A 137 22.16 -8.79 -6.73
CA GLY A 137 23.09 -9.60 -7.51
C GLY A 137 23.53 -8.97 -8.82
N MET A 138 23.48 -7.64 -8.92
CA MET A 138 24.10 -6.90 -10.00
C MET A 138 25.62 -7.03 -9.95
N ILE A 139 26.26 -6.91 -11.12
CA ILE A 139 27.72 -6.93 -11.22
C ILE A 139 28.19 -5.47 -11.26
N VAL A 140 28.94 -5.06 -10.25
CA VAL A 140 29.57 -3.73 -10.21
C VAL A 140 30.37 -3.50 -11.51
N GLY A 141 30.27 -2.31 -12.10
CA GLY A 141 30.91 -1.92 -13.36
C GLY A 141 30.22 -2.42 -14.63
N GLN A 142 29.12 -3.17 -14.52
CA GLN A 142 28.32 -3.59 -15.67
C GLN A 142 27.21 -2.55 -15.97
N GLU A 143 26.91 -2.35 -17.26
CA GLU A 143 25.80 -1.50 -17.71
C GLU A 143 24.45 -2.24 -17.63
N TYR A 144 23.44 -1.53 -17.14
CA TYR A 144 22.06 -1.97 -17.00
C TYR A 144 21.12 -0.92 -17.62
N TYR A 145 19.92 -1.37 -18.02
CA TYR A 145 18.91 -0.52 -18.67
C TYR A 145 17.60 -0.56 -17.90
N ILE A 146 17.00 0.62 -17.67
CA ILE A 146 15.69 0.77 -17.04
C ILE A 146 14.69 1.17 -18.12
N ARG A 147 13.58 0.44 -18.21
CA ARG A 147 12.42 0.75 -19.06
C ARG A 147 11.25 1.15 -18.15
N ILE A 148 10.62 2.28 -18.45
CA ILE A 148 9.43 2.77 -17.74
C ILE A 148 8.26 2.87 -18.71
N ASP A 149 7.10 2.39 -18.27
CA ASP A 149 5.84 2.40 -19.00
C ASP A 149 4.67 2.70 -18.03
N ALA A 150 3.43 2.72 -18.51
CA ALA A 150 2.22 2.88 -17.71
C ALA A 150 1.10 1.95 -18.18
N ALA A 151 0.54 1.19 -17.24
CA ALA A 151 -0.64 0.35 -17.49
C ALA A 151 -1.92 1.19 -17.71
N GLY A 152 -1.93 2.40 -17.15
CA GLY A 152 -3.09 3.27 -17.06
C GLY A 152 -3.03 4.43 -18.05
N THR A 153 -2.94 5.65 -17.50
CA THR A 153 -2.87 6.88 -18.31
C THR A 153 -1.43 7.35 -18.40
N LEU A 154 -0.96 7.56 -19.64
CA LEU A 154 0.34 8.16 -19.92
C LEU A 154 0.45 9.54 -19.25
N GLY A 155 1.66 9.91 -18.83
CA GLY A 155 1.87 11.18 -18.16
C GLY A 155 3.33 11.39 -17.80
N SER A 156 3.57 12.46 -17.03
CA SER A 156 4.88 12.71 -16.46
C SER A 156 5.11 11.90 -15.20
N PHE A 157 6.36 11.64 -14.87
CA PHE A 157 6.77 10.89 -13.68
C PHE A 157 8.10 11.40 -13.13
N GLN A 158 8.37 11.05 -11.88
CA GLN A 158 9.68 11.18 -11.24
C GLN A 158 10.32 9.79 -11.15
N LEU A 159 11.60 9.71 -11.50
CA LEU A 159 12.41 8.50 -11.36
C LEU A 159 13.44 8.72 -10.26
N CYS A 160 13.47 7.81 -9.30
CA CYS A 160 14.50 7.75 -8.26
C CYS A 160 15.19 6.39 -8.30
N ILE A 161 16.52 6.37 -8.23
CA ILE A 161 17.31 5.15 -8.10
C ILE A 161 18.31 5.28 -6.96
N SER A 162 18.63 4.14 -6.36
CA SER A 162 19.67 4.03 -5.32
C SER A 162 20.43 2.72 -5.51
N ASN A 163 21.74 2.80 -5.75
CA ASN A 163 22.65 1.64 -5.72
C ASN A 163 23.28 1.56 -4.34
N TYR A 164 23.16 0.40 -3.70
CA TYR A 164 23.74 0.15 -2.40
C TYR A 164 24.21 -1.29 -2.29
N PHE A 165 25.11 -1.55 -1.35
CA PHE A 165 25.37 -2.93 -0.95
C PHE A 165 24.32 -3.28 0.09
N ALA A 166 23.57 -4.36 -0.13
CA ALA A 166 22.68 -4.85 0.90
C ALA A 166 23.48 -4.99 2.22
N PRO A 167 23.01 -4.43 3.35
CA PRO A 167 23.67 -4.66 4.62
C PRO A 167 23.75 -6.17 4.85
N VAL A 168 24.80 -6.59 5.55
CA VAL A 168 24.97 -8.01 5.94
C VAL A 168 23.64 -8.52 6.48
N GLU A 169 23.13 -9.62 5.92
CA GLU A 169 21.84 -10.20 6.32
C GLU A 169 21.70 -10.19 7.85
N PRO A 170 20.79 -9.35 8.38
CA PRO A 170 20.82 -9.02 9.79
C PRO A 170 20.42 -10.24 10.61
N GLY A 171 21.21 -10.53 11.64
CA GLY A 171 20.88 -11.59 12.58
C GLY A 171 19.65 -11.25 13.42
N SER A 172 19.01 -12.30 13.94
CA SER A 172 17.90 -12.18 14.89
C SER A 172 18.35 -11.85 16.31
N ASP A 173 19.66 -11.84 16.58
CA ASP A 173 20.25 -11.51 17.88
C ASP A 173 21.20 -10.32 17.75
N CYS A 174 21.29 -9.51 18.80
CA CYS A 174 22.09 -8.29 18.79
C CYS A 174 23.61 -8.49 18.51
N PRO A 175 24.29 -9.57 18.97
CA PRO A 175 25.68 -9.83 18.57
C PRO A 175 25.86 -10.16 17.09
N ALA A 176 24.79 -10.52 16.39
CA ALA A 176 24.75 -10.77 14.95
C ALA A 176 24.04 -9.64 14.18
N ALA A 177 23.83 -8.49 14.82
CA ALA A 177 23.20 -7.33 14.20
C ALA A 177 24.01 -6.86 12.99
N ALA A 178 23.31 -6.44 11.94
CA ALA A 178 23.93 -5.77 10.82
C ALA A 178 24.50 -4.42 11.25
N ILE A 179 25.76 -4.15 10.91
CA ILE A 179 26.39 -2.86 11.20
C ILE A 179 26.06 -1.91 10.05
N LEU A 180 25.42 -0.78 10.37
CA LEU A 180 25.10 0.28 9.43
C LEU A 180 26.18 1.35 9.49
N CYS A 181 26.66 1.71 8.30
CA CYS A 181 27.86 2.53 8.13
C CYS A 181 27.52 3.87 7.46
N ASP A 182 26.38 3.94 6.77
CA ASP A 182 25.75 5.13 6.25
C ASP A 182 24.23 5.06 6.47
N LYS A 183 23.50 6.05 5.94
CA LYS A 183 22.04 6.12 6.00
C LYS A 183 21.38 5.73 4.68
N SER A 184 22.10 5.05 3.79
CA SER A 184 21.57 4.63 2.50
C SER A 184 20.34 3.75 2.71
N PRO A 185 19.26 3.96 1.94
CA PRO A 185 18.06 3.14 2.08
C PRO A 185 18.35 1.70 1.65
N PHE A 186 17.67 0.74 2.28
CA PHE A 186 17.76 -0.67 1.89
C PHE A 186 16.49 -1.42 2.24
N VAL A 187 16.36 -2.62 1.69
CA VAL A 187 15.23 -3.52 1.96
C VAL A 187 15.71 -4.79 2.64
N VAL A 188 15.02 -5.14 3.72
CA VAL A 188 15.06 -6.48 4.30
C VAL A 188 13.99 -7.27 3.57
N GLN A 189 14.34 -8.29 2.77
CA GLN A 189 13.34 -9.04 1.98
C GLN A 189 12.50 -9.99 2.83
N GLN A 190 13.10 -10.58 3.86
CA GLN A 190 12.45 -11.54 4.73
C GLN A 190 12.97 -11.37 6.15
N VAL A 191 12.07 -11.27 7.13
CA VAL A 191 12.47 -11.29 8.54
C VAL A 191 12.37 -12.74 9.00
N THR A 192 13.50 -13.44 9.05
CA THR A 192 13.56 -14.84 9.49
C THR A 192 14.43 -14.98 10.73
N GLY A 193 13.84 -15.49 11.81
CA GLY A 193 14.64 -15.91 12.95
C GLY A 193 13.85 -15.92 14.25
N ALA A 194 13.97 -17.01 15.00
CA ALA A 194 13.80 -16.98 16.44
C ALA A 194 15.19 -16.72 17.03
N GLY A 195 15.41 -15.55 17.63
CA GLY A 195 16.67 -15.26 18.33
C GLY A 195 17.05 -16.39 19.31
N SER A 196 18.35 -16.57 19.52
CA SER A 196 18.87 -17.57 20.44
C SER A 196 18.77 -17.15 21.91
N ASP A 197 18.51 -15.85 22.17
CA ASP A 197 18.20 -15.29 23.48
C ASP A 197 16.69 -14.91 23.57
N PRO A 198 15.86 -15.68 24.31
CA PRO A 198 14.41 -15.44 24.37
C PRO A 198 14.01 -14.14 25.07
N ASP A 199 14.95 -13.38 25.65
CA ASP A 199 14.71 -12.18 26.45
C ASP A 199 15.33 -10.89 25.85
N GLU A 200 15.80 -10.88 24.59
CA GLU A 200 16.49 -9.70 24.03
C GLU A 200 15.54 -8.49 23.80
N ALA A 201 14.24 -8.72 23.58
CA ALA A 201 13.20 -7.70 23.63
C ALA A 201 12.52 -7.54 25.01
N ALA A 202 12.87 -8.38 26.00
CA ALA A 202 12.17 -8.46 27.28
C ALA A 202 12.51 -7.28 28.23
N GLY A 203 11.49 -6.76 28.91
CA GLY A 203 11.63 -5.66 29.87
C GLY A 203 11.55 -4.26 29.25
N THR A 204 11.40 -4.18 27.93
CA THR A 204 11.08 -2.94 27.20
C THR A 204 9.57 -2.64 27.27
N CYS A 205 9.16 -1.52 26.68
CA CYS A 205 7.77 -1.19 26.31
C CYS A 205 7.00 -2.29 25.55
N LEU A 206 7.66 -3.30 24.98
CA LEU A 206 7.04 -4.52 24.45
C LEU A 206 6.54 -5.48 25.58
N GLY A 207 6.80 -5.14 26.84
CA GLY A 207 6.64 -5.94 28.06
C GLY A 207 5.21 -6.17 28.58
N GLY A 208 4.23 -6.34 27.68
CA GLY A 208 2.91 -6.91 27.96
C GLY A 208 2.69 -8.30 27.34
N LEU A 209 3.60 -8.75 26.49
CA LEU A 209 3.52 -10.00 25.76
C LEU A 209 4.29 -11.08 26.55
N GLY A 210 3.58 -11.83 27.39
CA GLY A 210 4.18 -12.86 28.22
C GLY A 210 4.95 -13.90 27.39
N SER A 211 6.26 -14.04 27.64
CA SER A 211 7.10 -15.18 27.21
C SER A 211 6.87 -15.68 25.76
N THR A 212 6.69 -14.79 24.79
CA THR A 212 6.63 -15.17 23.37
C THR A 212 7.96 -14.81 22.72
N SER A 213 8.57 -15.82 22.11
CA SER A 213 9.85 -15.80 21.40
C SER A 213 9.93 -14.64 20.41
N GLU A 214 11.13 -14.08 20.26
CA GLU A 214 11.57 -13.19 19.17
C GLU A 214 11.34 -13.84 17.80
N SER A 215 10.10 -14.02 17.38
CA SER A 215 9.75 -14.75 16.17
C SER A 215 9.65 -13.71 15.07
N ASN A 216 10.68 -13.63 14.23
CA ASN A 216 10.82 -12.68 13.11
C ASN A 216 11.25 -11.27 13.53
N SER A 217 12.40 -11.20 14.20
CA SER A 217 13.09 -9.96 14.53
C SER A 217 14.40 -9.79 13.74
N THR A 218 14.84 -8.55 13.60
CA THR A 218 16.10 -8.19 12.96
C THR A 218 16.76 -7.03 13.69
N TRP A 219 18.09 -7.07 13.80
CA TRP A 219 18.88 -6.09 14.51
C TRP A 219 19.83 -5.33 13.59
N PHE A 220 19.87 -4.01 13.78
CA PHE A 220 20.83 -3.10 13.17
C PHE A 220 21.57 -2.33 14.26
N THR A 221 22.85 -2.04 14.04
CA THR A 221 23.66 -1.23 14.96
C THR A 221 24.48 -0.20 14.20
N TRP A 222 24.71 0.97 14.80
CA TRP A 222 25.57 2.00 14.22
C TRP A 222 26.26 2.81 15.32
N THR A 223 27.27 3.57 14.93
CA THR A 223 27.87 4.61 15.79
C THR A 223 27.62 5.96 15.16
N CYS A 224 27.25 6.96 15.96
CA CYS A 224 27.02 8.31 15.45
C CYS A 224 28.35 9.03 15.22
N SER A 225 28.61 9.52 14.01
CA SER A 225 29.80 10.32 13.66
C SER A 225 29.61 11.79 14.04
N GLN A 226 28.46 12.36 13.65
CA GLN A 226 28.07 13.73 13.92
C GLN A 226 26.74 13.78 14.69
N SER A 227 26.74 14.48 15.82
CA SER A 227 25.53 14.70 16.62
C SER A 227 24.44 15.39 15.80
N GLY A 228 23.21 14.92 15.94
CA GLY A 228 22.06 15.45 15.20
C GLY A 228 20.82 14.61 15.46
N THR A 229 19.73 14.90 14.76
CA THR A 229 18.50 14.12 14.87
C THR A 229 18.58 12.84 14.04
N LEU A 230 17.96 11.78 14.52
CA LEU A 230 17.66 10.55 13.79
C LEU A 230 16.16 10.53 13.51
N THR A 231 15.83 10.41 12.23
CA THR A 231 14.51 9.98 11.75
C THR A 231 14.68 8.72 10.93
N PHE A 232 13.62 7.92 10.81
CA PHE A 232 13.56 6.87 9.81
C PHE A 232 12.11 6.51 9.52
N THR A 233 11.87 5.94 8.35
CA THR A 233 10.60 5.34 7.96
C THR A 233 10.83 3.86 7.67
N LEU A 234 10.05 3.00 8.32
CA LEU A 234 9.92 1.57 8.05
C LEU A 234 8.65 1.39 7.22
N THR A 235 8.80 0.95 5.97
CA THR A 235 7.66 0.67 5.08
C THR A 235 7.51 -0.84 4.93
N PRO A 236 6.41 -1.45 5.40
CA PRO A 236 6.23 -2.89 5.24
C PRO A 236 6.07 -3.25 3.75
N THR A 237 6.76 -4.32 3.32
CA THR A 237 6.67 -4.82 1.93
C THR A 237 5.25 -5.30 1.57
N TYR A 238 4.46 -5.69 2.59
CA TYR A 238 3.05 -6.00 2.43
C TYR A 238 2.22 -5.07 3.32
N PRO A 239 1.23 -4.34 2.78
CA PRO A 239 0.48 -3.32 3.54
C PRO A 239 -0.24 -3.84 4.78
N SER A 240 -0.38 -5.17 4.92
CA SER A 240 -0.99 -5.79 6.09
C SER A 240 -0.04 -6.23 7.18
N ASP A 241 1.26 -6.01 7.03
CA ASP A 241 2.22 -6.29 8.09
C ASP A 241 2.28 -5.17 9.12
N ASP A 242 2.53 -5.58 10.36
CA ASP A 242 2.56 -4.74 11.54
C ASP A 242 3.99 -4.76 12.07
N LEU A 243 4.70 -3.66 11.87
CA LEU A 243 6.11 -3.53 12.22
C LEU A 243 6.22 -2.84 13.58
N ASP A 244 6.78 -3.55 14.56
CA ASP A 244 7.17 -2.97 15.84
C ASP A 244 8.67 -2.64 15.81
N PHE A 245 9.08 -1.61 16.54
CA PHE A 245 10.50 -1.29 16.66
C PHE A 245 10.92 -0.76 18.03
N VAL A 246 12.21 -0.94 18.34
CA VAL A 246 12.87 -0.36 19.50
C VAL A 246 14.23 0.21 19.11
N VAL A 247 14.51 1.44 19.55
CA VAL A 247 15.83 2.06 19.42
C VAL A 247 16.53 2.07 20.78
N TYR A 248 17.75 1.54 20.84
CA TYR A 248 18.58 1.46 22.03
C TYR A 248 19.84 2.33 21.94
N GLU A 249 20.34 2.81 23.08
CA GLU A 249 21.75 3.20 23.27
C GLU A 249 22.57 1.97 23.68
N LEU A 250 23.75 1.80 23.08
CA LEU A 250 24.71 0.75 23.41
C LEU A 250 25.92 1.34 24.16
N PRO A 251 25.88 1.43 25.51
CA PRO A 251 26.91 2.13 26.29
C PRO A 251 28.28 1.43 26.27
N ASN A 252 28.32 0.15 25.91
CA ASN A 252 29.53 -0.66 25.88
C ASN A 252 30.12 -0.84 24.46
N GLY A 253 29.62 -0.09 23.47
CA GLY A 253 30.07 -0.10 22.09
C GLY A 253 29.17 -0.92 21.14
N ILE A 254 29.39 -0.72 19.84
CA ILE A 254 28.52 -1.20 18.75
C ILE A 254 28.27 -2.71 18.72
N ALA A 255 29.26 -3.52 19.13
CA ALA A 255 29.16 -4.98 19.16
C ALA A 255 28.77 -5.55 20.55
N ASN A 256 28.36 -4.70 21.50
CA ASN A 256 28.08 -5.11 22.88
C ASN A 256 26.75 -4.56 23.40
N CYS A 257 25.75 -5.41 23.33
CA CYS A 257 24.38 -5.10 23.72
C CYS A 257 24.09 -5.30 25.21
N ALA A 258 25.08 -5.75 25.98
CA ALA A 258 24.93 -5.88 27.42
C ALA A 258 24.71 -4.51 28.06
N GLY A 259 23.63 -4.36 28.82
CA GLY A 259 23.29 -3.09 29.48
C GLY A 259 22.78 -2.00 28.55
N LYS A 260 22.22 -2.37 27.39
CA LYS A 260 21.50 -1.47 26.47
C LYS A 260 20.42 -0.65 27.19
N ILE A 261 20.17 0.55 26.69
CA ILE A 261 19.21 1.51 27.28
C ILE A 261 18.16 1.86 26.23
N ASP A 262 16.88 1.64 26.53
CA ASP A 262 15.77 1.96 25.63
C ASP A 262 15.63 3.47 25.46
N LEU A 263 15.56 3.94 24.20
CA LEU A 263 15.43 5.36 23.87
C LEU A 263 14.08 5.70 23.26
N ARG A 264 13.61 4.86 22.32
CA ARG A 264 12.32 4.99 21.62
C ARG A 264 11.76 3.62 21.36
N CYS A 265 10.44 3.52 21.34
CA CYS A 265 9.79 2.30 20.94
C CYS A 265 8.31 2.49 20.61
N MET A 266 7.91 1.72 19.62
CA MET A 266 6.57 1.62 19.10
C MET A 266 6.18 0.14 19.10
N ALA A 267 5.04 -0.16 19.73
CA ALA A 267 4.54 -1.50 19.93
C ALA A 267 3.03 -1.55 19.67
N SER A 268 2.64 -2.38 18.72
CA SER A 268 1.25 -2.68 18.37
C SER A 268 0.67 -3.77 19.28
N GLY A 269 -0.47 -3.48 19.93
CA GLY A 269 -1.33 -4.48 20.57
C GLY A 269 -0.88 -5.14 21.89
N SER A 270 -1.77 -5.12 22.88
CA SER A 270 -1.78 -6.12 23.98
C SER A 270 -2.96 -7.06 23.76
N PHE A 271 -3.03 -8.22 24.45
CA PHE A 271 -4.19 -9.13 24.47
C PHE A 271 -5.54 -8.44 24.81
N THR A 272 -5.52 -7.18 25.22
CA THR A 272 -6.68 -6.36 25.61
C THR A 272 -7.15 -5.36 24.53
N TYR A 273 -6.30 -4.99 23.56
CA TYR A 273 -6.62 -4.04 22.47
C TYR A 273 -5.81 -4.42 21.21
N PRO A 274 -6.40 -5.15 20.25
CA PRO A 274 -5.66 -5.82 19.19
C PRO A 274 -5.66 -5.05 17.85
N SER A 275 -5.67 -3.72 17.83
CA SER A 275 -5.63 -3.03 16.54
C SER A 275 -4.20 -3.00 16.00
N PRO A 276 -3.90 -3.65 14.86
CA PRO A 276 -2.58 -3.57 14.25
C PRO A 276 -2.29 -2.14 13.75
N CYS A 277 -1.03 -1.72 13.81
CA CYS A 277 -0.56 -0.44 13.29
C CYS A 277 -0.03 -0.63 11.87
N MET A 278 -0.97 -0.78 10.94
CA MET A 278 -0.66 -1.06 9.53
C MET A 278 -0.08 0.18 8.83
N GLY A 279 0.81 -0.05 7.87
CA GLY A 279 1.44 0.99 7.06
C GLY A 279 2.80 1.47 7.59
N PRO A 280 3.35 2.55 7.03
CA PRO A 280 4.67 3.04 7.43
C PRO A 280 4.71 3.47 8.90
N THR A 281 5.84 3.20 9.56
CA THR A 281 6.10 3.59 10.96
C THR A 281 7.54 4.09 11.12
N GLY A 282 7.86 4.79 12.19
CA GLY A 282 9.27 5.08 12.52
C GLY A 282 9.44 6.30 13.39
N LEU A 283 10.48 7.09 13.09
CA LEU A 283 10.78 8.34 13.78
C LEU A 283 10.63 9.52 12.83
N SER A 284 9.86 10.55 13.21
CA SER A 284 9.65 11.78 12.42
C SER A 284 9.96 13.04 13.22
N THR A 285 10.28 14.13 12.51
CA THR A 285 10.45 15.47 13.11
C THR A 285 9.11 16.15 13.42
N SER A 286 8.02 15.74 12.78
CA SER A 286 6.67 16.26 13.03
C SER A 286 6.00 15.64 14.25
N ALA A 287 6.41 14.43 14.64
CA ALA A 287 5.88 13.69 15.76
C ALA A 287 6.40 14.21 17.11
N ASN A 288 5.55 14.15 18.14
CA ASN A 288 5.89 14.64 19.49
C ASN A 288 6.02 13.52 20.52
N ASP A 289 5.49 12.34 20.23
CA ASP A 289 5.44 11.21 21.15
C ASP A 289 6.79 10.50 21.24
N VAL A 290 7.18 10.09 22.44
CA VAL A 290 8.49 9.44 22.66
C VAL A 290 8.37 7.94 22.91
N VAL A 291 7.15 7.46 23.22
CA VAL A 291 6.85 6.08 23.60
C VAL A 291 5.39 5.78 23.26
N GLU A 292 5.13 4.68 22.55
CA GLU A 292 3.79 4.12 22.34
C GLU A 292 3.71 2.67 22.83
N ASN A 293 3.07 2.47 23.99
CA ASN A 293 3.05 1.17 24.69
C ASN A 293 1.78 0.33 24.43
N ALA A 294 0.83 0.80 23.60
CA ALA A 294 -0.49 0.17 23.45
C ALA A 294 -1.09 0.26 22.04
N GLY A 295 -0.26 0.39 21.01
CA GLY A 295 -0.66 0.63 19.63
C GLY A 295 -1.28 2.00 19.39
N CYS A 296 -1.66 2.21 18.14
CA CYS A 296 -2.20 3.42 17.54
C CYS A 296 -3.45 3.92 18.30
N GLN A 297 -3.26 4.83 19.26
CA GLN A 297 -4.37 5.38 20.02
C GLN A 297 -5.13 6.40 19.16
N GLN A 298 -6.44 6.17 19.04
CA GLN A 298 -7.41 7.06 18.40
C GLN A 298 -7.29 8.53 18.85
N PRO A 299 -7.68 9.51 18.00
CA PRO A 299 -8.43 9.33 16.77
C PRO A 299 -7.64 9.67 15.49
N THR A 300 -8.08 9.08 14.39
CA THR A 300 -7.59 9.26 13.02
C THR A 300 -7.23 10.70 12.63
N PRO A 301 -6.13 10.91 11.86
CA PRO A 301 -5.25 9.89 11.30
C PRO A 301 -4.40 9.18 12.38
N GLN A 302 -4.10 7.90 12.19
CA GLN A 302 -3.22 7.15 13.10
C GLN A 302 -1.80 7.75 13.01
N ASP A 303 -1.24 8.19 14.15
CA ASP A 303 0.16 8.59 14.20
C ASP A 303 1.03 7.36 14.46
N ASN A 304 1.64 6.83 13.40
CA ASN A 304 2.54 5.68 13.49
C ASN A 304 4.01 6.11 13.71
N PHE A 305 4.26 7.40 13.94
CA PHE A 305 5.60 7.95 14.05
C PHE A 305 5.86 8.51 15.44
N LEU A 306 7.03 8.20 15.98
CA LEU A 306 7.51 8.81 17.20
C LEU A 306 8.43 9.99 16.90
N LYS A 307 8.59 10.86 17.87
CA LYS A 307 9.53 11.96 17.87
C LYS A 307 10.94 11.49 17.58
N ALA A 308 11.58 12.18 16.65
CA ALA A 308 13.00 12.07 16.33
C ALA A 308 13.90 11.92 17.57
N LEU A 309 14.98 11.15 17.42
CA LEU A 309 15.94 10.89 18.48
C LEU A 309 17.19 11.76 18.30
N ASP A 310 17.61 12.48 19.34
CA ASP A 310 18.88 13.21 19.31
C ASP A 310 20.05 12.25 19.53
N MET A 311 20.82 12.01 18.47
CA MET A 311 22.07 11.25 18.52
C MET A 311 23.24 12.11 18.97
N VAL A 312 24.20 11.47 19.66
CA VAL A 312 25.42 12.11 20.15
C VAL A 312 26.62 11.45 19.49
N ALA A 313 27.48 12.26 18.90
CA ALA A 313 28.74 11.83 18.28
C ALA A 313 29.56 10.94 19.24
N GLY A 314 30.02 9.80 18.71
CA GLY A 314 30.79 8.79 19.41
C GLY A 314 29.98 7.78 20.23
N LYS A 315 28.65 7.93 20.31
CA LYS A 315 27.78 6.90 20.93
C LYS A 315 27.32 5.88 19.89
N SER A 316 27.14 4.64 20.35
CA SER A 316 26.58 3.55 19.55
C SER A 316 25.11 3.33 19.88
N TYR A 317 24.35 2.92 18.87
CA TYR A 317 22.91 2.72 18.91
C TYR A 317 22.54 1.39 18.25
N ALA A 318 21.34 0.90 18.56
CA ALA A 318 20.76 -0.26 17.90
C ALA A 318 19.30 0.01 17.53
N LEU A 319 18.85 -0.54 16.41
CA LEU A 319 17.46 -0.63 16.00
C LEU A 319 17.07 -2.11 15.93
N LEU A 320 16.09 -2.49 16.73
CA LEU A 320 15.40 -3.76 16.65
C LEU A 320 14.10 -3.52 15.89
N VAL A 321 13.84 -4.31 14.85
CA VAL A 321 12.54 -4.33 14.14
C VAL A 321 11.94 -5.73 14.24
N ASN A 322 10.65 -5.83 14.51
CA ASN A 322 9.93 -7.08 14.65
C ASN A 322 8.66 -7.08 13.78
N ASN A 323 8.44 -8.15 13.03
CA ASN A 323 7.21 -8.31 12.25
C ASN A 323 6.16 -9.07 13.08
N PHE A 324 5.24 -8.34 13.68
CA PHE A 324 4.26 -8.86 14.63
C PHE A 324 3.21 -9.78 13.98
N THR A 325 2.87 -9.57 12.70
CA THR A 325 1.90 -10.42 11.96
C THR A 325 2.45 -11.81 11.67
N SER A 326 3.73 -12.06 11.94
CA SER A 326 4.40 -13.35 11.74
C SER A 326 4.33 -13.88 10.30
N THR A 327 4.14 -13.01 9.33
CA THR A 327 4.18 -13.36 7.90
C THR A 327 5.60 -13.72 7.45
N GLY A 328 6.61 -13.19 8.15
CA GLY A 328 8.02 -13.27 7.77
C GLY A 328 8.38 -12.35 6.61
N ASN A 329 7.42 -11.59 6.08
CA ASN A 329 7.68 -10.59 5.06
C ASN A 329 8.61 -9.50 5.57
N GLY A 330 9.32 -8.90 4.64
CA GLY A 330 10.30 -7.86 4.83
C GLY A 330 9.75 -6.45 5.02
N PHE A 331 10.65 -5.48 5.09
CA PHE A 331 10.35 -4.05 5.11
C PHE A 331 11.49 -3.26 4.46
N GLU A 332 11.16 -2.08 3.95
CA GLU A 332 12.12 -1.05 3.54
C GLU A 332 12.42 -0.14 4.73
N ILE A 333 13.65 0.34 4.81
CA ILE A 333 14.06 1.37 5.76
C ILE A 333 14.68 2.57 5.05
N GLU A 334 14.15 3.76 5.33
CA GLU A 334 14.68 5.03 4.87
C GLU A 334 15.13 5.86 6.08
N PHE A 335 16.43 6.07 6.25
CA PHE A 335 16.97 6.88 7.33
C PHE A 335 17.01 8.37 6.95
N GLY A 336 16.71 9.25 7.91
CA GLY A 336 16.79 10.70 7.74
C GLY A 336 17.41 11.41 8.94
N GLY A 337 17.10 12.70 9.08
CA GLY A 337 17.60 13.54 10.16
C GLY A 337 19.03 14.05 9.95
N THR A 338 19.50 14.91 10.85
CA THR A 338 20.81 15.60 10.71
C THR A 338 21.99 14.85 11.32
N GLY A 339 21.74 13.78 12.07
CA GLY A 339 22.79 12.94 12.61
C GLY A 339 23.35 12.00 11.54
N GLU A 340 24.64 11.71 11.61
CA GLU A 340 25.34 10.87 10.64
C GLU A 340 25.88 9.59 11.27
N PHE A 341 25.97 8.54 10.46
CA PHE A 341 26.54 7.25 10.88
C PHE A 341 28.04 7.26 10.60
N LEU A 342 28.79 6.58 11.47
CA LEU A 342 30.24 6.51 11.41
C LEU A 342 30.67 5.26 10.66
N GLY A 343 30.84 5.38 9.34
CA GLY A 343 31.40 4.36 8.45
C GLY A 343 32.84 4.64 8.02
N PRO A 344 33.45 3.72 7.26
CA PRO A 344 34.64 4.04 6.46
C PRO A 344 34.30 5.09 5.39
N GLU A 345 35.29 5.86 4.97
CA GLU A 345 35.20 6.83 3.88
C GLU A 345 36.09 6.31 2.75
N ALA A 346 35.48 5.95 1.62
CA ALA A 346 36.22 5.58 0.43
C ALA A 346 36.76 6.86 -0.24
N ASP A 347 38.04 6.85 -0.61
CA ASP A 347 38.72 7.98 -1.26
C ASP A 347 39.69 7.45 -2.32
N MET A 348 39.27 7.54 -3.57
CA MET A 348 40.02 7.19 -4.77
C MET A 348 40.83 8.41 -5.22
N ILE A 349 42.13 8.20 -5.41
CA ILE A 349 43.02 9.21 -5.99
C ILE A 349 43.49 8.73 -7.36
N THR A 350 43.34 9.59 -8.37
CA THR A 350 43.93 9.42 -9.69
C THR A 350 45.02 10.46 -9.96
N ASP A 351 46.00 10.13 -10.80
CA ASP A 351 47.00 11.08 -11.28
C ASP A 351 46.48 12.05 -12.35
N GLU A 352 45.26 11.82 -12.87
CA GLU A 352 44.58 12.63 -13.88
C GLU A 352 43.11 12.94 -13.48
N PRO A 353 42.85 13.70 -12.40
CA PRO A 353 41.51 13.89 -11.82
C PRO A 353 40.53 14.73 -12.67
N ASP A 354 41.03 15.49 -13.66
CA ASP A 354 40.22 16.43 -14.46
C ASP A 354 40.52 16.34 -15.98
N ALA A 355 41.19 15.29 -16.45
CA ALA A 355 41.74 15.24 -17.80
C ALA A 355 40.95 14.32 -18.76
N THR A 356 40.74 14.80 -19.98
CA THR A 356 40.42 13.95 -21.13
C THR A 356 41.65 13.10 -21.46
N ILE A 357 41.52 11.78 -21.37
CA ILE A 357 42.63 10.84 -21.56
C ILE A 357 42.61 10.22 -22.94
N CYS A 358 43.79 10.05 -23.53
CA CYS A 358 43.91 9.45 -24.84
C CYS A 358 43.62 7.94 -24.81
N PHE A 359 42.83 7.43 -25.76
CA PHE A 359 42.62 5.99 -25.92
C PHE A 359 43.98 5.28 -26.12
N GLY A 360 44.38 4.49 -25.11
CA GLY A 360 45.66 3.76 -25.06
C GLY A 360 46.71 4.35 -24.11
N GLU A 361 46.46 5.51 -23.50
CA GLU A 361 47.26 6.02 -22.38
C GLU A 361 46.86 5.34 -21.06
N SER A 362 47.83 5.28 -20.15
CA SER A 362 47.71 4.64 -18.84
C SER A 362 47.42 5.69 -17.78
N VAL A 363 46.48 5.41 -16.90
CA VAL A 363 46.09 6.24 -15.76
C VAL A 363 46.31 5.45 -14.49
N SER A 364 46.79 6.11 -13.44
CA SER A 364 47.15 5.49 -12.18
C SER A 364 46.11 5.77 -11.11
N PHE A 365 45.49 4.73 -10.56
CA PHE A 365 44.52 4.84 -9.46
C PHE A 365 45.10 4.29 -8.17
N SER A 366 44.95 5.02 -7.07
CA SER A 366 45.41 4.68 -5.73
C SER A 366 44.33 4.95 -4.68
N ASP A 367 44.39 4.20 -3.58
CA ASP A 367 43.49 4.37 -2.44
C ASP A 367 44.06 5.34 -1.38
N ASN A 368 43.19 6.20 -0.85
CA ASN A 368 43.42 7.02 0.34
C ASN A 368 42.27 6.91 1.36
N SER A 369 41.46 5.86 1.25
CA SER A 369 40.31 5.61 2.12
C SER A 369 40.69 5.53 3.60
N THR A 370 39.78 5.94 4.47
CA THR A 370 40.01 5.98 5.92
C THR A 370 38.87 5.33 6.71
N PHE A 371 39.16 4.85 7.91
CA PHE A 371 38.12 4.41 8.85
C PHE A 371 38.51 4.76 10.29
N ALA A 372 37.65 5.52 10.97
CA ALA A 372 37.96 6.05 12.30
C ALA A 372 37.83 5.01 13.43
N LEU A 373 37.04 3.95 13.25
CA LEU A 373 36.71 2.97 14.30
C LEU A 373 37.44 1.61 14.16
N GLY A 374 38.05 1.33 13.01
CA GLY A 374 38.58 0.01 12.68
C GLY A 374 39.62 0.03 11.56
N GLY A 375 39.99 -1.15 11.09
CA GLY A 375 40.86 -1.33 9.93
C GLY A 375 40.07 -1.52 8.64
N LEU A 376 40.66 -1.10 7.52
CA LEU A 376 40.22 -1.52 6.19
C LEU A 376 40.88 -2.85 5.84
N THR A 377 40.11 -3.80 5.31
CA THR A 377 40.54 -5.18 5.07
C THR A 377 40.42 -5.64 3.62
N GLY A 378 39.56 -5.02 2.82
CA GLY A 378 39.34 -5.38 1.41
C GLY A 378 39.33 -4.17 0.49
N TRP A 379 39.88 -4.33 -0.72
CA TRP A 379 39.85 -3.36 -1.81
C TRP A 379 39.61 -4.10 -3.10
N GLU A 380 38.50 -3.83 -3.75
CA GLU A 380 38.16 -4.32 -5.09
C GLU A 380 37.99 -3.12 -6.01
N TRP A 381 38.64 -3.18 -7.17
CA TRP A 381 38.62 -2.12 -8.17
C TRP A 381 37.95 -2.63 -9.42
N ASN A 382 37.06 -1.83 -9.98
CA ASN A 382 36.46 -2.07 -11.27
C ASN A 382 36.66 -0.86 -12.18
N PHE A 383 37.26 -1.09 -13.34
CA PHE A 383 37.61 -0.04 -14.30
C PHE A 383 36.74 -0.10 -15.58
N GLY A 384 35.76 -1.01 -15.63
CA GLY A 384 34.94 -1.27 -16.80
C GLY A 384 35.47 -2.41 -17.68
N VAL A 385 34.57 -3.03 -18.44
CA VAL A 385 34.83 -4.25 -19.24
C VAL A 385 35.83 -4.06 -20.38
N ASP A 386 36.02 -2.82 -20.84
CA ASP A 386 36.93 -2.44 -21.92
C ASP A 386 38.26 -1.87 -21.41
N ALA A 387 38.47 -1.84 -20.10
CA ALA A 387 39.73 -1.51 -19.46
C ALA A 387 40.69 -2.71 -19.41
N SER A 388 41.98 -2.41 -19.32
CA SER A 388 43.04 -3.40 -19.16
C SER A 388 43.99 -2.97 -18.03
N PRO A 389 43.98 -3.69 -16.88
CA PRO A 389 43.01 -4.72 -16.50
C PRO A 389 41.61 -4.15 -16.24
N ALA A 390 40.57 -4.96 -16.45
CA ALA A 390 39.18 -4.56 -16.16
C ALA A 390 38.87 -4.49 -14.66
N ASN A 391 39.63 -5.23 -13.85
CA ASN A 391 39.52 -5.27 -12.40
C ASN A 391 40.90 -5.43 -11.73
N ALA A 392 40.99 -4.99 -10.49
CA ALA A 392 42.16 -5.19 -9.63
C ALA A 392 41.75 -5.32 -8.16
N SER A 393 42.68 -5.74 -7.31
CA SER A 393 42.48 -5.79 -5.86
C SER A 393 43.68 -5.24 -5.09
N GLY A 394 43.43 -4.80 -3.85
CA GLY A 394 44.43 -4.15 -2.98
C GLY A 394 44.56 -2.64 -3.20
N ILE A 395 45.29 -1.95 -2.32
CA ILE A 395 45.37 -0.48 -2.15
C ILE A 395 45.87 0.30 -3.40
N GLY A 396 46.44 -0.38 -4.40
CA GLY A 396 47.08 0.27 -5.55
C GLY A 396 48.55 0.67 -5.29
N ALA A 397 49.18 1.47 -6.17
CA ALA A 397 48.61 2.06 -7.40
C ALA A 397 48.37 1.02 -8.51
N HIS A 398 47.29 1.17 -9.27
CA HIS A 398 46.93 0.34 -10.42
C HIS A 398 46.95 1.16 -11.70
N GLU A 399 47.59 0.61 -12.74
CA GLU A 399 47.77 1.26 -14.04
C GLU A 399 46.75 0.74 -15.06
N ILE A 400 45.92 1.63 -15.58
CA ILE A 400 44.72 1.28 -16.35
C ILE A 400 44.74 1.94 -17.71
N THR A 401 44.49 1.16 -18.75
CA THR A 401 44.29 1.64 -20.13
C THR A 401 42.92 1.21 -20.63
N TRP A 402 42.13 2.12 -21.22
CA TRP A 402 40.87 1.76 -21.88
C TRP A 402 41.08 1.43 -23.35
N THR A 403 40.16 0.65 -23.93
CA THR A 403 40.20 0.20 -25.33
C THR A 403 39.23 0.89 -26.29
N THR A 404 38.31 1.69 -25.75
CA THR A 404 37.30 2.43 -26.53
C THR A 404 37.11 3.84 -25.98
N PRO A 405 36.70 4.81 -26.81
CA PRO A 405 36.40 6.16 -26.35
C PRO A 405 35.07 6.21 -25.57
N GLY A 406 34.81 7.32 -24.90
CA GLY A 406 33.59 7.58 -24.12
C GLY A 406 33.86 7.81 -22.64
N LEU A 407 32.81 8.11 -21.89
CA LEU A 407 32.85 8.23 -20.44
C LEU A 407 33.08 6.84 -19.82
N LYS A 408 34.01 6.76 -18.86
CA LYS A 408 34.41 5.52 -18.16
C LYS A 408 34.17 5.70 -16.68
N THR A 409 33.42 4.79 -16.09
CA THR A 409 33.19 4.76 -14.64
C THR A 409 34.23 3.86 -13.98
N VAL A 410 34.93 4.39 -12.99
CA VAL A 410 35.85 3.65 -12.13
C VAL A 410 35.24 3.54 -10.75
N VAL A 411 35.20 2.33 -10.20
CA VAL A 411 34.63 2.05 -8.88
C VAL A 411 35.69 1.43 -7.99
N LEU A 412 35.91 2.05 -6.84
CA LEU A 412 36.68 1.49 -5.74
C LEU A 412 35.69 1.01 -4.68
N THR A 413 35.68 -0.28 -4.38
CA THR A 413 34.94 -0.87 -3.26
C THR A 413 35.89 -1.19 -2.12
N VAL A 414 35.64 -0.65 -0.94
CA VAL A 414 36.44 -0.86 0.26
C VAL A 414 35.62 -1.55 1.33
N GLU A 415 36.17 -2.62 1.90
CA GLU A 415 35.57 -3.37 3.00
C GLU A 415 36.34 -3.11 4.30
N SER A 416 35.62 -2.79 5.37
CA SER A 416 36.17 -2.66 6.72
C SER A 416 36.19 -3.99 7.49
N ASP A 417 36.97 -4.05 8.57
CA ASP A 417 36.97 -5.16 9.51
C ASP A 417 35.65 -5.37 10.29
N LEU A 418 34.72 -4.42 10.18
CA LEU A 418 33.36 -4.52 10.70
C LEU A 418 32.33 -4.95 9.64
N GLY A 419 32.76 -5.28 8.43
CA GLY A 419 31.88 -5.69 7.33
C GLY A 419 31.16 -4.54 6.62
N CYS A 420 31.45 -3.28 6.98
CA CYS A 420 31.02 -2.13 6.18
C CYS A 420 31.67 -2.18 4.80
N ILE A 421 30.87 -2.06 3.75
CA ILE A 421 31.32 -1.88 2.38
C ILE A 421 30.95 -0.46 1.96
N VAL A 422 31.95 0.30 1.50
CA VAL A 422 31.75 1.63 0.92
C VAL A 422 32.35 1.66 -0.46
N VAL A 423 31.77 2.52 -1.31
CA VAL A 423 32.27 2.72 -2.66
C VAL A 423 32.62 4.17 -2.90
N ASP A 424 33.67 4.36 -3.68
CA ASP A 424 33.99 5.62 -4.33
C ASP A 424 33.93 5.44 -5.84
N VAL A 425 33.36 6.43 -6.53
CA VAL A 425 33.04 6.36 -7.96
C VAL A 425 33.60 7.60 -8.64
N GLU A 426 34.46 7.37 -9.62
CA GLU A 426 35.04 8.43 -10.44
C GLU A 426 34.68 8.24 -11.91
N THR A 427 34.58 9.34 -12.66
CA THR A 427 34.30 9.30 -14.11
C THR A 427 35.43 9.91 -14.92
N ILE A 428 35.85 9.21 -15.97
CA ILE A 428 36.98 9.57 -16.83
C ILE A 428 36.52 9.62 -18.29
N LEU A 429 36.75 10.74 -18.99
CA LEU A 429 36.46 10.84 -20.43
C LEU A 429 37.66 10.37 -21.25
N VAL A 430 37.49 9.30 -22.05
CA VAL A 430 38.53 8.76 -22.94
C VAL A 430 38.25 9.16 -24.40
N GLU A 431 39.20 9.81 -25.07
CA GLU A 431 39.09 10.26 -26.47
C GLU A 431 40.25 9.74 -27.35
N PRO A 432 40.07 9.56 -28.68
CA PRO A 432 41.15 9.09 -29.56
C PRO A 432 42.21 10.19 -29.79
N CYS A 433 43.39 10.05 -29.21
CA CYS A 433 44.49 10.98 -29.49
C CYS A 433 45.37 10.51 -30.66
N CYS A 434 45.51 11.39 -31.64
CA CYS A 434 46.43 11.22 -32.75
C CYS A 434 47.75 11.94 -32.43
N GLU A 435 48.83 11.24 -32.08
CA GLU A 435 50.17 11.83 -32.26
C GLU A 435 51.29 10.90 -32.75
N THR A 436 52.12 11.52 -33.62
CA THR A 436 53.53 11.27 -33.94
C THR A 436 53.96 10.71 -35.31
N VAL A 437 53.19 10.89 -36.39
CA VAL A 437 53.79 10.94 -37.76
C VAL A 437 53.08 11.87 -38.75
N ASN A 438 52.75 13.12 -38.39
CA ASN A 438 52.52 14.20 -39.37
C ASN A 438 52.39 15.54 -38.63
N ALA A 439 53.47 16.32 -38.56
CA ALA A 439 53.38 17.67 -38.01
C ALA A 439 52.62 18.58 -38.99
N MET A 440 51.30 18.62 -38.85
CA MET A 440 50.43 19.63 -39.43
C MET A 440 50.22 20.70 -38.35
N THR A 441 50.72 21.92 -38.57
CA THR A 441 50.43 23.06 -37.71
C THR A 441 49.20 23.77 -38.26
N ILE A 442 48.11 23.73 -37.50
CA ILE A 442 46.82 24.31 -37.84
C ILE A 442 46.61 25.52 -36.93
N THR A 443 46.39 26.68 -37.53
CA THR A 443 45.95 27.88 -36.80
C THR A 443 44.51 28.17 -37.21
N SER A 444 43.64 28.34 -36.22
CA SER A 444 42.25 28.72 -36.45
C SER A 444 42.00 30.15 -35.98
N THR A 445 41.05 30.80 -36.62
CA THR A 445 40.36 32.00 -36.12
C THR A 445 38.88 31.68 -36.05
N ILE A 446 38.30 31.80 -34.86
CA ILE A 446 36.89 31.57 -34.59
C ILE A 446 36.29 32.92 -34.21
N ASP A 447 35.20 33.29 -34.89
CA ASP A 447 34.35 34.40 -34.49
C ASP A 447 33.03 33.80 -34.01
N ASP A 448 32.71 34.00 -32.73
CA ASP A 448 31.47 33.56 -32.08
C ASP A 448 30.24 34.34 -32.59
N GLU A 449 29.04 33.82 -32.33
CA GLU A 449 27.81 34.55 -32.61
C GLU A 449 27.72 35.83 -31.76
N ASN A 450 27.33 36.95 -32.38
CA ASN A 450 27.19 38.22 -31.66
C ASN A 450 25.87 38.33 -30.90
N CYS A 451 24.83 37.61 -31.35
CA CYS A 451 23.50 37.56 -30.77
C CYS A 451 23.06 36.12 -30.54
N PRO A 452 22.14 35.86 -29.58
CA PRO A 452 21.54 34.55 -29.48
C PRO A 452 20.81 34.18 -30.78
N SER A 453 21.21 33.08 -31.42
CA SER A 453 20.58 32.53 -32.64
C SER A 453 20.72 33.40 -33.89
N SER A 454 21.74 34.26 -33.99
CA SER A 454 22.00 35.02 -35.21
C SER A 454 22.64 34.19 -36.32
N GLU A 455 23.20 33.03 -35.99
CA GLU A 455 23.96 32.17 -36.91
C GLU A 455 25.05 32.95 -37.66
N ASP A 456 25.63 34.00 -37.08
CA ASP A 456 26.64 34.86 -37.72
C ASP A 456 28.09 34.46 -37.40
N GLY A 457 28.27 33.33 -36.70
CA GLY A 457 29.58 32.79 -36.37
C GLY A 457 30.40 32.37 -37.61
N SER A 458 31.71 32.29 -37.44
CA SER A 458 32.62 31.83 -38.49
C SER A 458 33.84 31.09 -37.95
N ILE A 459 34.35 30.16 -38.74
CA ILE A 459 35.60 29.44 -38.46
C ILE A 459 36.47 29.54 -39.71
N ASP A 460 37.69 30.05 -39.60
CA ASP A 460 38.67 30.04 -40.70
C ASP A 460 39.95 29.29 -40.28
N LEU A 461 40.40 28.35 -41.12
CA LEU A 461 41.53 27.47 -40.84
C LEU A 461 42.70 27.76 -41.78
N THR A 462 43.87 27.95 -41.17
CA THR A 462 45.16 28.00 -41.86
C THR A 462 46.00 26.78 -41.53
N VAL A 463 46.23 25.93 -42.52
CA VAL A 463 46.99 24.68 -42.36
C VAL A 463 48.38 24.80 -42.97
N SER A 464 49.41 24.49 -42.19
CA SER A 464 50.79 24.35 -42.65
C SER A 464 51.33 22.96 -42.36
N SER A 465 51.81 22.26 -43.38
CA SER A 465 52.37 20.91 -43.24
C SER A 465 53.52 20.68 -44.23
N ASN A 466 54.25 19.58 -44.05
CA ASN A 466 55.28 19.11 -44.97
C ASN A 466 54.75 18.25 -46.15
N ALA A 467 53.42 18.05 -46.27
CA ALA A 467 52.81 17.20 -47.30
C ALA A 467 51.45 17.74 -47.83
N PRO A 468 51.43 18.78 -48.68
CA PRO A 468 50.25 19.21 -49.42
C PRO A 468 49.95 18.27 -50.62
N PRO A 469 48.69 18.14 -51.08
CA PRO A 469 47.51 18.96 -50.77
C PRO A 469 46.71 18.51 -49.53
N HIS A 470 45.91 19.44 -48.97
CA HIS A 470 44.96 19.20 -47.89
C HIS A 470 43.53 19.25 -48.42
N THR A 471 42.70 18.30 -47.99
CA THR A 471 41.25 18.36 -48.22
C THR A 471 40.54 18.49 -46.88
N PHE A 472 39.56 19.37 -46.83
CA PHE A 472 38.71 19.58 -45.66
C PHE A 472 37.36 18.92 -45.93
N VAL A 473 36.83 18.20 -44.95
CA VAL A 473 35.46 17.68 -44.98
C VAL A 473 34.84 17.99 -43.63
N TRP A 474 33.97 18.99 -43.61
CA TRP A 474 33.19 19.31 -42.42
C TRP A 474 32.03 18.32 -42.26
N GLY A 475 31.57 18.09 -41.02
CA GLY A 475 30.43 17.21 -40.74
C GLY A 475 29.15 17.60 -41.50
N ASN A 476 29.00 18.89 -41.86
CA ASN A 476 27.91 19.41 -42.69
C ASN A 476 28.13 19.21 -44.22
N GLY A 477 29.18 18.51 -44.63
CA GLY A 477 29.53 18.21 -46.03
C GLY A 477 30.26 19.33 -46.77
N GLN A 478 30.58 20.45 -46.13
CA GLN A 478 31.37 21.52 -46.75
C GLN A 478 32.85 21.14 -46.84
N THR A 479 33.56 21.72 -47.81
CA THR A 479 34.95 21.33 -48.15
C THR A 479 35.95 22.48 -48.20
N ALA A 480 35.51 23.68 -47.81
CA ALA A 480 36.38 24.85 -47.70
C ALA A 480 37.18 24.82 -46.40
N SER A 481 38.33 25.50 -46.39
CA SER A 481 39.13 25.70 -45.17
C SER A 481 38.46 26.65 -44.16
N GLY A 482 37.47 27.41 -44.59
CA GLY A 482 36.70 28.31 -43.73
C GLY A 482 35.20 28.18 -43.96
N LEU A 483 34.45 28.38 -42.88
CA LEU A 483 33.00 28.35 -42.79
C LEU A 483 32.49 29.70 -42.26
N THR A 484 31.33 30.13 -42.76
CA THR A 484 30.67 31.38 -42.36
C THR A 484 29.17 31.16 -42.26
N ASN A 485 28.48 31.96 -41.46
CA ASN A 485 27.06 31.82 -41.12
C ASN A 485 26.82 30.54 -40.31
N LEU A 486 27.53 30.42 -39.20
CA LEU A 486 27.45 29.27 -38.31
C LEU A 486 26.62 29.60 -37.07
N GLY A 487 25.75 28.66 -36.71
CA GLY A 487 24.99 28.62 -35.47
C GLY A 487 25.82 28.12 -34.29
N LEU A 488 25.25 28.15 -33.09
CA LEU A 488 25.84 27.57 -31.89
C LEU A 488 26.08 26.08 -32.10
N GLY A 489 27.26 25.61 -31.71
CA GLY A 489 27.56 24.20 -31.65
C GLY A 489 28.95 23.85 -32.11
N ASP A 490 29.18 22.54 -32.14
CA ASP A 490 30.46 21.95 -32.45
C ASP A 490 30.54 21.60 -33.94
N TYR A 491 31.52 22.21 -34.60
CA TYR A 491 31.81 21.97 -36.00
C TYR A 491 33.03 21.08 -36.13
N VAL A 492 32.77 19.84 -36.53
CA VAL A 492 33.81 18.83 -36.76
C VAL A 492 34.33 18.95 -38.19
N VAL A 493 35.64 19.08 -38.36
CA VAL A 493 36.35 19.03 -39.64
C VAL A 493 37.30 17.86 -39.69
N THR A 494 37.21 17.08 -40.75
CA THR A 494 38.20 16.07 -41.13
C THR A 494 39.15 16.68 -42.16
N ILE A 495 40.42 16.82 -41.79
CA ILE A 495 41.49 17.33 -42.66
C ILE A 495 42.36 16.15 -43.11
N THR A 496 42.29 15.80 -44.38
CA THR A 496 43.06 14.70 -44.98
C THR A 496 44.27 15.25 -45.72
N ASN A 497 45.43 14.59 -45.56
CA ASN A 497 46.57 14.71 -46.48
C ASN A 497 46.80 13.36 -47.19
N ASP A 498 47.62 13.34 -48.25
CA ASP A 498 47.85 12.16 -49.12
C ASP A 498 48.61 10.98 -48.43
N ALA A 499 48.70 10.96 -47.09
CA ALA A 499 49.29 9.89 -46.29
C ALA A 499 48.39 9.51 -45.09
N THR A 500 47.31 8.76 -45.39
CA THR A 500 46.51 7.83 -44.54
C THR A 500 46.16 8.17 -43.07
N CYS A 501 46.35 9.39 -42.59
CA CYS A 501 45.78 9.83 -41.32
C CYS A 501 44.99 11.12 -41.52
N ASP A 502 43.67 10.99 -41.36
CA ASP A 502 42.75 12.11 -41.27
C ASP A 502 42.94 12.78 -39.90
N THR A 503 43.16 14.09 -39.90
CA THR A 503 43.16 14.91 -38.68
C THR A 503 41.75 15.42 -38.46
N VAL A 504 41.05 14.90 -37.46
CA VAL A 504 39.72 15.38 -37.09
C VAL A 504 39.89 16.41 -35.99
N LEU A 505 39.37 17.62 -36.20
CA LEU A 505 39.34 18.67 -35.18
C LEU A 505 37.91 19.14 -35.00
N THR A 506 37.56 19.45 -33.75
CA THR A 506 36.29 20.07 -33.40
C THR A 506 36.54 21.51 -33.02
N TYR A 507 35.75 22.43 -33.59
CA TYR A 507 35.74 23.83 -33.21
C TYR A 507 34.35 24.22 -32.75
N THR A 508 34.26 24.76 -31.54
CA THR A 508 33.01 25.25 -30.99
C THR A 508 32.80 26.69 -31.43
N VAL A 509 31.66 26.98 -32.06
CA VAL A 509 31.13 28.35 -32.16
C VAL A 509 30.23 28.55 -30.96
N SER A 510 30.65 29.44 -30.06
CA SER A 510 29.88 29.84 -28.90
C SER A 510 29.10 31.13 -29.18
N GLY A 511 28.35 31.59 -28.18
CA GLY A 511 27.61 32.84 -28.26
C GLY A 511 27.02 33.21 -26.91
N PRO A 512 26.45 34.42 -26.78
CA PRO A 512 25.83 34.86 -25.54
C PRO A 512 24.63 33.96 -25.17
N PRO A 513 24.31 33.76 -23.87
CA PRO A 513 23.19 32.92 -23.46
C PRO A 513 21.85 33.42 -24.05
N PRO A 514 20.86 32.54 -24.28
CA PRO A 514 19.55 32.98 -24.78
C PRO A 514 18.86 33.92 -23.80
N PHE A 515 18.07 34.86 -24.32
CA PHE A 515 17.30 35.78 -23.47
C PHE A 515 16.25 35.02 -22.65
N VAL A 516 16.25 35.24 -21.34
CA VAL A 516 15.20 34.80 -20.42
C VAL A 516 14.61 36.03 -19.76
N ILE A 517 13.31 36.27 -19.98
CA ILE A 517 12.59 37.41 -19.42
C ILE A 517 11.47 36.88 -18.53
N THR A 518 11.54 37.17 -17.24
CA THR A 518 10.51 36.83 -16.27
C THR A 518 9.80 38.11 -15.82
N PRO A 519 8.52 38.31 -16.17
CA PRO A 519 7.75 39.45 -15.66
C PRO A 519 7.27 39.19 -14.24
N GLN A 520 7.48 40.15 -13.35
CA GLN A 520 6.84 40.26 -12.04
C GLN A 520 5.66 41.22 -12.17
N ILE A 521 4.44 40.71 -11.98
CA ILE A 521 3.21 41.46 -12.21
C ILE A 521 2.56 41.78 -10.87
N THR A 522 2.39 43.08 -10.59
CA THR A 522 1.45 43.57 -9.59
C THR A 522 0.11 43.80 -10.28
N LYS A 523 -0.90 42.97 -9.96
CA LYS A 523 -2.23 43.09 -10.55
C LYS A 523 -2.88 44.43 -10.16
N PRO A 524 -3.49 45.18 -11.10
CA PRO A 524 -4.29 46.35 -10.75
C PRO A 524 -5.47 45.96 -9.86
N THR A 525 -5.95 46.90 -9.04
CA THR A 525 -7.21 46.74 -8.31
C THR A 525 -8.34 46.45 -9.29
N CYS A 526 -9.28 45.62 -8.86
CA CYS A 526 -10.51 45.31 -9.59
C CYS A 526 -11.35 46.56 -9.97
N ASP A 527 -12.37 46.37 -10.81
CA ASP A 527 -13.25 47.42 -11.35
C ASP A 527 -12.51 48.45 -12.23
N GLY A 528 -11.53 47.97 -13.00
CA GLY A 528 -10.77 48.79 -13.94
C GLY A 528 -9.73 49.70 -13.29
N GLY A 529 -9.11 49.24 -12.19
CA GLY A 529 -7.97 49.88 -11.56
C GLY A 529 -6.81 50.14 -12.54
N GLN A 530 -5.98 51.12 -12.19
CA GLN A 530 -4.83 51.57 -12.99
C GLN A 530 -3.55 51.58 -12.17
N ASP A 531 -3.50 50.87 -11.05
CA ASP A 531 -2.39 50.83 -10.10
C ASP A 531 -1.53 49.57 -10.24
N GLY A 532 -1.74 48.80 -11.31
CA GLY A 532 -0.89 47.67 -11.65
C GLY A 532 0.54 48.08 -12.01
N ALA A 533 1.44 47.10 -12.02
CA ALA A 533 2.82 47.27 -12.44
C ALA A 533 3.41 45.99 -13.05
N ILE A 534 4.35 46.14 -13.97
CA ILE A 534 5.22 45.08 -14.47
C ILE A 534 6.66 45.46 -14.14
N GLU A 535 7.40 44.56 -13.51
CA GLU A 535 8.86 44.65 -13.39
C GLU A 535 9.49 43.45 -14.12
N LEU A 536 10.51 43.68 -14.93
CA LEU A 536 11.19 42.60 -15.66
C LEU A 536 12.47 42.18 -14.95
N ILE A 537 12.62 40.87 -14.76
CA ILE A 537 13.88 40.23 -14.45
C ILE A 537 14.40 39.63 -15.76
N SER A 538 15.57 40.08 -16.22
CA SER A 538 16.10 39.72 -17.53
C SER A 538 17.49 39.09 -17.40
N PHE A 539 17.70 37.96 -18.06
CA PHE A 539 18.96 37.23 -18.18
C PHE A 539 19.26 36.92 -19.65
N GLY A 540 20.51 36.58 -19.97
CA GLY A 540 20.96 36.25 -21.33
C GLY A 540 21.32 37.47 -22.18
N GLY A 541 21.83 37.26 -23.39
CA GLY A 541 22.46 38.31 -24.19
C GLY A 541 23.68 38.93 -23.50
N THR A 542 24.10 40.10 -23.99
CA THR A 542 25.24 40.86 -23.45
C THR A 542 24.76 42.12 -22.72
N PRO A 543 24.76 42.17 -21.38
CA PRO A 543 24.34 43.36 -20.64
C PRO A 543 25.26 44.58 -20.90
N PRO A 544 24.79 45.83 -20.72
CA PRO A 544 23.50 46.23 -20.14
C PRO A 544 22.31 46.18 -21.12
N TYR A 545 21.09 46.06 -20.57
CA TYR A 545 19.85 46.05 -21.33
C TYR A 545 19.17 47.42 -21.41
N VAL A 546 18.47 47.66 -22.51
CA VAL A 546 17.49 48.73 -22.68
C VAL A 546 16.15 48.15 -23.11
N TYR A 547 15.07 48.79 -22.68
CA TYR A 547 13.70 48.32 -22.83
C TYR A 547 12.90 49.33 -23.64
N GLN A 548 12.02 48.84 -24.50
CA GLN A 548 11.03 49.61 -25.22
C GLN A 548 9.64 49.07 -24.88
N TRP A 549 8.93 49.85 -24.07
CA TRP A 549 7.54 49.53 -23.69
C TRP A 549 6.56 49.97 -24.77
N GLN A 550 5.58 49.11 -25.04
CA GLN A 550 4.44 49.34 -25.95
C GLN A 550 4.83 49.73 -27.38
N ASN A 551 6.02 49.34 -27.84
CA ASN A 551 6.57 49.68 -29.17
C ASN A 551 6.49 51.19 -29.52
N THR A 552 6.65 52.05 -28.50
CA THR A 552 6.56 53.52 -28.68
C THR A 552 7.76 54.13 -29.40
N GLY A 553 8.78 53.34 -29.75
CA GLY A 553 10.03 53.79 -30.36
C GLY A 553 11.02 54.44 -29.37
N LEU A 554 10.66 54.54 -28.09
CA LEU A 554 11.50 55.13 -27.04
C LEU A 554 12.14 54.04 -26.19
N TRP A 555 13.46 54.04 -26.15
CA TRP A 555 14.27 53.13 -25.33
C TRP A 555 14.56 53.73 -23.96
N THR A 556 14.47 52.92 -22.91
CA THR A 556 14.75 53.31 -21.52
C THR A 556 15.54 52.21 -20.81
N SER A 557 16.37 52.58 -19.84
CA SER A 557 17.03 51.61 -18.96
C SER A 557 16.14 51.16 -17.79
N ASN A 558 14.90 51.66 -17.70
CA ASN A 558 13.96 51.30 -16.65
C ASN A 558 13.20 50.02 -17.03
N ASN A 559 13.43 48.96 -16.26
CA ASN A 559 12.80 47.64 -16.39
C ASN A 559 11.41 47.58 -15.74
N THR A 560 10.88 48.68 -15.22
CA THR A 560 9.58 48.74 -14.56
C THR A 560 8.59 49.63 -15.31
N LEU A 561 7.36 49.15 -15.50
CA LEU A 561 6.21 49.89 -16.01
C LEU A 561 5.11 49.92 -14.93
N THR A 562 4.78 51.10 -14.44
CA THR A 562 3.79 51.29 -13.35
C THR A 562 2.56 52.07 -13.81
N ASN A 563 1.49 52.03 -13.02
CA ASN A 563 0.21 52.71 -13.24
C ASN A 563 -0.51 52.20 -14.51
N ILE A 564 -0.61 50.88 -14.62
CA ILE A 564 -1.20 50.21 -15.78
C ILE A 564 -2.53 49.52 -15.44
N PRO A 565 -3.56 49.63 -16.31
CA PRO A 565 -4.79 48.83 -16.19
C PRO A 565 -4.63 47.39 -16.71
N ILE A 566 -5.72 46.63 -16.65
CA ILE A 566 -5.86 45.34 -17.36
C ILE A 566 -5.54 45.51 -18.85
N GLY A 567 -4.77 44.58 -19.40
CA GLY A 567 -4.41 44.60 -20.81
C GLY A 567 -3.18 43.77 -21.14
N ILE A 568 -2.84 43.78 -22.42
CA ILE A 568 -1.66 43.11 -22.96
C ILE A 568 -0.59 44.16 -23.22
N TYR A 569 0.59 43.95 -22.64
CA TYR A 569 1.74 44.85 -22.70
C TYR A 569 2.86 44.19 -23.48
N GLU A 570 3.23 44.80 -24.60
CA GLU A 570 4.40 44.41 -25.38
C GLU A 570 5.65 45.12 -24.86
N VAL A 571 6.72 44.38 -24.64
CA VAL A 571 8.04 44.93 -24.34
C VAL A 571 9.07 44.33 -25.28
N THR A 572 9.91 45.18 -25.85
CA THR A 572 11.10 44.77 -26.59
C THR A 572 12.32 45.10 -25.74
N LEU A 573 13.15 44.09 -25.48
CA LEU A 573 14.43 44.21 -24.81
C LEU A 573 15.53 44.22 -25.87
N GLU A 574 16.53 45.10 -25.71
CA GLU A 574 17.76 45.13 -26.51
C GLU A 574 18.96 45.08 -25.57
N ASP A 575 19.99 44.31 -25.95
CA ASP A 575 21.25 44.21 -25.22
C ASP A 575 22.34 45.17 -25.75
N ALA A 576 23.56 45.10 -25.20
CA ALA A 576 24.66 45.97 -25.59
C ALA A 576 25.18 45.75 -27.02
N ASN A 577 24.93 44.58 -27.61
CA ASN A 577 25.31 44.22 -28.98
C ASN A 577 24.21 44.57 -30.00
N GLY A 578 23.06 45.08 -29.53
CA GLY A 578 21.91 45.42 -30.38
C GLY A 578 20.99 44.23 -30.66
N CYS A 579 21.14 43.14 -29.92
CA CYS A 579 20.32 41.93 -30.06
C CYS A 579 18.98 42.16 -29.35
N GLN A 580 17.88 41.86 -30.03
CA GLN A 580 16.53 42.16 -29.54
C GLN A 580 15.70 40.90 -29.30
N THR A 581 14.86 40.94 -28.27
CA THR A 581 13.77 39.98 -28.06
C THR A 581 12.51 40.71 -27.59
N SER A 582 11.34 40.13 -27.82
CA SER A 582 10.06 40.71 -27.41
C SER A 582 9.26 39.74 -26.54
N LEU A 583 8.55 40.28 -25.56
CA LEU A 583 7.64 39.55 -24.69
C LEU A 583 6.28 40.25 -24.65
N SER A 584 5.22 39.46 -24.80
CA SER A 584 3.83 39.89 -24.60
C SER A 584 3.38 39.48 -23.20
N ILE A 585 2.96 40.44 -22.38
CA ILE A 585 2.64 40.25 -20.96
C ILE A 585 1.17 40.58 -20.76
N GLU A 586 0.37 39.60 -20.36
CA GLU A 586 -1.03 39.79 -19.99
C GLU A 586 -1.13 40.19 -18.50
N VAL A 587 -1.76 41.33 -18.23
CA VAL A 587 -2.02 41.83 -16.88
C VAL A 587 -3.50 41.75 -16.62
N ASN A 588 -3.92 40.91 -15.67
CA ASN A 588 -5.31 40.75 -15.22
C ASN A 588 -5.55 41.46 -13.90
N GLU A 589 -6.81 41.76 -13.58
CA GLU A 589 -7.19 42.34 -12.28
C GLU A 589 -7.07 41.35 -11.12
N LEU A 590 -7.04 41.87 -9.89
CA LEU A 590 -7.02 41.07 -8.67
C LEU A 590 -8.35 40.30 -8.49
N GLU A 591 -8.27 38.97 -8.41
CA GLU A 591 -9.38 38.08 -8.07
C GLU A 591 -9.21 37.58 -6.63
N LEU A 592 -10.31 37.56 -5.87
CA LEU A 592 -10.29 37.10 -4.48
C LEU A 592 -10.11 35.58 -4.43
N GLU A 593 -9.28 35.12 -3.49
CA GLU A 593 -8.96 33.71 -3.28
C GLU A 593 -9.46 33.24 -1.90
N LEU A 594 -10.01 32.03 -1.87
CA LEU A 594 -10.48 31.38 -0.66
C LEU A 594 -9.30 30.70 0.04
N GLU A 595 -9.00 31.06 1.29
CA GLU A 595 -7.92 30.45 2.10
C GLU A 595 -8.26 29.03 2.57
N GLY A 596 -9.53 28.67 2.51
CA GLY A 596 -10.10 27.52 3.22
C GLY A 596 -11.02 28.01 4.32
N GLY A 597 -12.31 27.85 4.09
CA GLY A 597 -13.36 28.12 5.05
C GLY A 597 -13.74 26.85 5.83
N GLY A 598 -14.14 26.99 7.09
CA GLY A 598 -14.62 25.86 7.89
C GLY A 598 -15.98 25.37 7.38
N VAL A 599 -16.05 24.11 6.95
CA VAL A 599 -17.32 23.44 6.66
C VAL A 599 -17.66 22.50 7.81
N THR A 600 -18.85 22.67 8.39
CA THR A 600 -19.41 21.74 9.37
C THR A 600 -20.54 20.97 8.72
N SER A 601 -20.38 19.65 8.56
CA SER A 601 -21.44 18.76 8.10
C SER A 601 -22.63 18.72 9.07
N PRO A 602 -23.86 18.46 8.60
CA PRO A 602 -24.98 18.14 9.47
C PRO A 602 -24.68 16.95 10.39
N SER A 603 -25.24 16.95 11.60
CA SER A 603 -24.93 15.92 12.61
C SER A 603 -25.47 14.54 12.24
N CYS A 604 -26.58 14.48 11.51
CA CYS A 604 -27.21 13.24 11.04
C CYS A 604 -27.55 13.34 9.55
N PHE A 605 -27.71 12.19 8.90
CA PHE A 605 -28.29 12.10 7.56
C PHE A 605 -29.63 12.87 7.49
N ASP A 606 -29.86 13.62 6.40
CA ASP A 606 -31.03 14.51 6.19
C ASP A 606 -31.21 15.67 7.19
N PHE A 607 -30.26 15.96 8.08
CA PHE A 607 -30.38 17.11 9.00
C PHE A 607 -29.91 18.41 8.34
N ALA A 608 -30.43 19.54 8.84
CA ALA A 608 -30.09 20.89 8.37
C ALA A 608 -29.42 21.72 9.47
N ASN A 609 -28.44 21.16 10.15
CA ASN A 609 -27.67 21.83 11.21
C ASN A 609 -26.18 21.99 10.88
N GLY A 610 -25.81 21.87 9.60
CA GLY A 610 -24.47 22.19 9.12
C GLY A 610 -24.20 23.69 9.08
N ALA A 611 -22.95 24.05 8.73
CA ALA A 611 -22.51 25.42 8.59
C ALA A 611 -21.36 25.58 7.58
N ILE A 612 -21.25 26.78 7.01
CA ILE A 612 -20.14 27.26 6.19
C ILE A 612 -19.56 28.50 6.89
N GLU A 613 -18.25 28.55 7.04
CA GLU A 613 -17.47 29.75 7.37
C GLU A 613 -16.55 30.06 6.19
N VAL A 614 -16.39 31.33 5.81
CA VAL A 614 -15.60 31.76 4.64
C VAL A 614 -14.44 32.65 5.09
N VAL A 615 -13.23 32.39 4.58
CA VAL A 615 -12.00 33.14 4.89
C VAL A 615 -11.26 33.47 3.59
N ILE A 616 -10.85 34.74 3.42
CA ILE A 616 -10.21 35.28 2.20
C ILE A 616 -8.81 35.78 2.53
N THR A 617 -7.81 35.46 1.68
CA THR A 617 -6.37 35.76 1.91
C THR A 617 -5.86 37.04 1.27
N ASN A 618 -6.35 37.39 0.08
CA ASN A 618 -5.64 38.30 -0.84
C ASN A 618 -6.40 39.60 -1.16
N GLY A 619 -7.50 39.90 -0.45
CA GLY A 619 -8.31 41.12 -0.61
C GLY A 619 -8.22 42.13 0.54
N LEU A 620 -8.82 43.32 0.38
CA LEU A 620 -8.79 44.39 1.37
C LEU A 620 -10.02 44.36 2.30
N PRO A 621 -9.87 44.24 3.62
CA PRO A 621 -11.01 44.32 4.54
C PRO A 621 -11.59 45.74 4.63
N PRO A 622 -12.90 45.90 4.97
CA PRO A 622 -13.83 44.84 5.35
C PRO A 622 -14.39 44.05 4.16
N PHE A 623 -14.60 42.75 4.36
CA PHE A 623 -15.27 41.87 3.41
C PHE A 623 -16.79 41.84 3.63
N GLN A 624 -17.55 41.60 2.56
CA GLN A 624 -18.97 41.29 2.59
C GLN A 624 -19.23 39.96 1.87
N TYR A 625 -20.17 39.17 2.35
CA TYR A 625 -20.45 37.81 1.89
C TYR A 625 -21.92 37.67 1.50
N ASP A 626 -22.22 37.09 0.34
CA ASP A 626 -23.57 36.73 -0.10
C ASP A 626 -23.61 35.22 -0.33
N PHE A 627 -24.37 34.51 0.49
CA PHE A 627 -24.54 33.04 0.37
C PHE A 627 -25.62 32.67 -0.64
N ASN A 628 -26.05 33.63 -1.47
CA ASN A 628 -27.05 33.46 -2.52
C ASN A 628 -28.40 32.92 -2.00
N ASP A 629 -28.73 33.22 -0.75
CA ASP A 629 -29.97 32.84 -0.08
C ASP A 629 -31.12 33.85 -0.27
N GLY A 630 -30.86 34.92 -1.04
CA GLY A 630 -31.79 36.02 -1.31
C GLY A 630 -31.70 37.19 -0.33
N ASN A 631 -30.81 37.14 0.67
CA ASN A 631 -30.59 38.25 1.61
C ASN A 631 -29.52 39.26 1.13
N GLY A 632 -28.75 38.92 0.09
CA GLY A 632 -27.71 39.79 -0.45
C GLY A 632 -26.44 39.79 0.41
N PHE A 633 -25.50 40.69 0.08
CA PHE A 633 -24.26 40.88 0.83
C PHE A 633 -24.47 41.27 2.30
N GLN A 634 -23.84 40.51 3.21
CA GLN A 634 -23.82 40.71 4.65
C GLN A 634 -22.39 40.72 5.21
N ASN A 635 -22.22 41.16 6.46
CA ASN A 635 -20.89 41.24 7.11
C ASN A 635 -20.47 39.94 7.80
N SER A 636 -21.39 38.97 7.96
CA SER A 636 -21.09 37.68 8.57
C SER A 636 -20.43 36.78 7.53
N ASN A 637 -19.29 36.21 7.89
CA ASN A 637 -18.62 35.20 7.08
C ASN A 637 -19.13 33.77 7.37
N ILE A 638 -20.17 33.63 8.21
CA ILE A 638 -20.74 32.35 8.62
C ILE A 638 -22.20 32.23 8.15
N TYR A 639 -22.55 31.07 7.58
CA TYR A 639 -23.90 30.63 7.23
C TYR A 639 -24.21 29.30 7.92
N GLN A 640 -25.32 29.20 8.67
CA GLN A 640 -25.63 28.07 9.56
C GLN A 640 -27.04 27.52 9.33
N ASN A 641 -27.31 26.35 9.89
CA ASN A 641 -28.59 25.65 9.80
C ASN A 641 -28.94 25.25 8.37
N ILE A 642 -27.95 24.67 7.68
CA ILE A 642 -28.05 24.25 6.30
C ILE A 642 -27.94 22.72 6.19
N PRO A 643 -28.65 22.10 5.23
CA PRO A 643 -28.45 20.69 4.87
C PRO A 643 -27.14 20.47 4.09
N SER A 644 -26.88 19.23 3.69
CA SER A 644 -25.87 18.92 2.69
C SER A 644 -26.22 19.55 1.33
N GLY A 645 -25.20 19.87 0.55
CA GLY A 645 -25.35 20.46 -0.77
C GLY A 645 -24.17 21.33 -1.19
N THR A 646 -24.28 21.91 -2.39
CA THR A 646 -23.34 22.89 -2.91
C THR A 646 -23.93 24.29 -2.77
N TYR A 647 -23.17 25.18 -2.15
CA TYR A 647 -23.58 26.55 -1.85
C TYR A 647 -22.70 27.53 -2.62
N PRO A 648 -23.26 28.28 -3.59
CA PRO A 648 -22.54 29.37 -4.23
C PRO A 648 -22.45 30.56 -3.28
N VAL A 649 -21.24 31.05 -3.06
CA VAL A 649 -20.95 32.18 -2.19
C VAL A 649 -20.19 33.26 -2.96
N ASP A 650 -20.75 34.45 -2.99
CA ASP A 650 -20.08 35.64 -3.51
C ASP A 650 -19.44 36.41 -2.36
N VAL A 651 -18.21 36.87 -2.54
CA VAL A 651 -17.50 37.69 -1.55
C VAL A 651 -17.02 38.97 -2.21
N MET A 652 -17.22 40.10 -1.53
CA MET A 652 -16.80 41.41 -1.98
C MET A 652 -15.84 42.04 -0.97
N ASP A 653 -14.71 42.56 -1.44
CA ASP A 653 -13.77 43.30 -0.58
C ASP A 653 -14.08 44.81 -0.52
N ALA A 654 -13.27 45.58 0.21
CA ALA A 654 -13.45 47.02 0.38
C ALA A 654 -13.25 47.85 -0.90
N ASN A 655 -12.52 47.31 -1.89
CA ASN A 655 -12.31 47.92 -3.18
C ASN A 655 -13.36 47.51 -4.22
N GLY A 656 -14.27 46.60 -3.86
CA GLY A 656 -15.33 46.11 -4.74
C GLY A 656 -14.94 44.88 -5.55
N CYS A 657 -13.85 44.19 -5.20
CA CYS A 657 -13.42 42.98 -5.90
C CYS A 657 -14.36 41.84 -5.55
N LEU A 658 -14.91 41.16 -6.55
CA LEU A 658 -15.83 40.05 -6.37
C LEU A 658 -15.11 38.70 -6.56
N GLY A 659 -15.28 37.80 -5.60
CA GLY A 659 -14.95 36.38 -5.72
C GLY A 659 -16.22 35.54 -5.70
N HIS A 660 -16.26 34.47 -6.50
CA HIS A 660 -17.36 33.50 -6.55
C HIS A 660 -16.82 32.11 -6.20
N PHE A 661 -17.42 31.48 -5.19
CA PHE A 661 -16.95 30.20 -4.65
C PHE A 661 -18.10 29.20 -4.53
N ASP A 662 -17.89 27.96 -4.98
CA ASP A 662 -18.82 26.86 -4.74
C ASP A 662 -18.32 26.02 -3.56
N ILE A 663 -19.03 26.08 -2.42
CA ILE A 663 -18.67 25.35 -1.20
C ILE A 663 -19.56 24.12 -1.03
N VAL A 664 -18.95 22.94 -0.89
CA VAL A 664 -19.68 21.67 -0.73
C VAL A 664 -19.77 21.29 0.74
N VAL A 665 -20.99 21.05 1.21
CA VAL A 665 -21.30 20.51 2.54
C VAL A 665 -21.71 19.04 2.39
N SER A 666 -20.88 18.12 2.87
CA SER A 666 -21.21 16.68 2.91
C SER A 666 -22.14 16.33 4.07
N GLU A 667 -22.84 15.19 3.98
CA GLU A 667 -23.60 14.60 5.09
C GLU A 667 -23.04 13.24 5.52
N PRO A 668 -23.32 12.82 6.77
CA PRO A 668 -23.03 11.47 7.23
C PRO A 668 -23.77 10.36 6.47
N PRO A 669 -23.22 9.12 6.41
CA PRO A 669 -23.95 7.96 5.88
C PRO A 669 -25.24 7.67 6.66
N LEU A 670 -26.27 7.14 5.97
CA LEU A 670 -27.53 6.74 6.59
C LEU A 670 -27.32 5.64 7.65
N LEU A 671 -27.79 5.87 8.89
CA LEU A 671 -27.76 4.86 9.95
C LEU A 671 -28.79 3.75 9.69
N THR A 672 -28.30 2.51 9.62
CA THR A 672 -29.07 1.30 9.34
C THR A 672 -28.86 0.25 10.43
N VAL A 673 -29.86 -0.63 10.61
CA VAL A 673 -29.78 -1.78 11.49
C VAL A 673 -30.42 -2.99 10.81
N SER A 674 -29.74 -4.13 10.86
CA SER A 674 -30.26 -5.43 10.41
C SER A 674 -30.34 -6.38 11.60
N LEU A 675 -31.36 -7.24 11.60
CA LEU A 675 -31.63 -8.17 12.69
C LEU A 675 -31.61 -9.61 12.16
N ASP A 676 -30.90 -10.48 12.87
CA ASP A 676 -30.93 -11.93 12.67
C ASP A 676 -31.31 -12.61 13.98
N GLY A 677 -32.17 -13.63 13.94
CA GLY A 677 -32.71 -14.22 15.16
C GLY A 677 -33.10 -15.69 15.03
N ILE A 678 -33.01 -16.38 16.17
CA ILE A 678 -33.34 -17.80 16.34
C ILE A 678 -34.55 -17.88 17.27
N ASN A 679 -35.61 -18.55 16.80
CA ASN A 679 -36.84 -18.78 17.56
C ASN A 679 -36.62 -19.78 18.71
N VAL A 680 -37.55 -19.84 19.67
CA VAL A 680 -37.41 -20.77 20.81
C VAL A 680 -37.54 -22.23 20.36
N SER A 681 -36.83 -23.15 21.01
CA SER A 681 -36.76 -24.56 20.60
C SER A 681 -38.05 -25.34 20.87
N CYS A 682 -38.65 -25.14 22.05
CA CYS A 682 -39.84 -25.86 22.51
C CYS A 682 -40.96 -24.88 22.89
N PHE A 683 -42.20 -25.35 22.87
CA PHE A 683 -43.33 -24.58 23.40
C PHE A 683 -43.07 -24.21 24.87
N GLY A 684 -43.14 -22.91 25.19
CA GLY A 684 -42.88 -22.38 26.52
C GLY A 684 -41.39 -22.25 26.91
N ALA A 685 -40.46 -22.57 26.01
CA ALA A 685 -39.04 -22.31 26.21
C ALA A 685 -38.72 -20.80 26.12
N GLY A 686 -37.55 -20.43 26.64
CA GLY A 686 -37.03 -19.07 26.63
C GLY A 686 -35.58 -19.06 26.20
N ASP A 687 -35.26 -19.73 25.09
CA ASP A 687 -33.90 -19.90 24.56
C ASP A 687 -33.70 -19.23 23.19
N GLY A 688 -34.62 -18.35 22.80
CA GLY A 688 -34.49 -17.57 21.57
C GLY A 688 -33.35 -16.55 21.66
N THR A 689 -32.82 -16.13 20.51
CA THR A 689 -31.72 -15.16 20.42
C THR A 689 -31.95 -14.16 19.30
N ILE A 690 -31.51 -12.91 19.45
CA ILE A 690 -31.47 -11.92 18.35
C ILE A 690 -30.10 -11.24 18.36
N THR A 691 -29.51 -11.08 17.17
CA THR A 691 -28.30 -10.28 16.93
C THR A 691 -28.67 -9.08 16.06
N ALA A 692 -28.31 -7.89 16.50
CA ALA A 692 -28.42 -6.66 15.74
C ALA A 692 -27.06 -6.26 15.16
N THR A 693 -27.03 -5.99 13.85
CA THR A 693 -25.85 -5.49 13.15
C THR A 693 -26.17 -4.09 12.63
N ALA A 694 -25.51 -3.08 13.19
CA ALA A 694 -25.63 -1.68 12.80
C ALA A 694 -24.60 -1.33 11.70
N GLY A 695 -24.92 -0.35 10.84
CA GLY A 695 -24.02 0.16 9.82
C GLY A 695 -24.41 1.57 9.36
N GLY A 696 -23.47 2.32 8.78
CA GLY A 696 -23.65 3.74 8.47
C GLY A 696 -23.59 4.63 9.72
N GLY A 697 -24.17 5.84 9.70
CA GLY A 697 -24.06 6.79 10.82
C GLY A 697 -22.63 7.27 11.09
N VAL A 698 -22.40 7.84 12.27
CA VAL A 698 -21.09 8.36 12.71
C VAL A 698 -20.70 7.79 14.07
N GLY A 699 -19.48 7.27 14.19
CA GLY A 699 -18.92 6.81 15.47
C GLY A 699 -19.51 5.48 15.97
N ASP A 700 -19.36 5.23 17.26
CA ASP A 700 -19.78 3.98 17.91
C ASP A 700 -21.31 3.88 18.06
N TYR A 701 -21.80 2.63 18.07
CA TYR A 701 -23.22 2.35 18.24
C TYR A 701 -23.58 1.94 19.67
N SER A 702 -24.70 2.46 20.17
CA SER A 702 -25.37 1.98 21.37
C SER A 702 -26.70 1.32 21.01
N PHE A 703 -27.02 0.23 21.71
CA PHE A 703 -28.24 -0.55 21.50
C PHE A 703 -29.16 -0.37 22.71
N ASN A 704 -30.46 -0.23 22.47
CA ASN A 704 -31.48 -0.23 23.51
C ASN A 704 -32.67 -1.07 23.05
N TRP A 705 -32.85 -2.22 23.69
CA TRP A 705 -33.90 -3.17 23.36
C TRP A 705 -35.16 -2.93 24.20
N SER A 706 -36.32 -3.38 23.71
CA SER A 706 -37.61 -3.28 24.41
C SER A 706 -37.66 -4.02 25.75
N ASN A 707 -36.72 -4.94 26.01
CA ASN A 707 -36.51 -5.62 27.28
C ASN A 707 -35.47 -4.94 28.19
N ASN A 708 -34.95 -3.76 27.81
CA ASN A 708 -33.91 -2.97 28.47
C ASN A 708 -32.49 -3.56 28.40
N GLU A 709 -32.25 -4.51 27.51
CA GLU A 709 -30.88 -4.96 27.20
C GLU A 709 -30.16 -3.92 26.32
N THR A 710 -28.82 -3.88 26.40
CA THR A 710 -28.00 -2.87 25.72
C THR A 710 -26.88 -3.43 24.84
N THR A 711 -26.82 -4.75 24.69
CA THR A 711 -25.82 -5.43 23.87
C THR A 711 -26.35 -5.63 22.44
N ALA A 712 -25.43 -5.79 21.48
CA ALA A 712 -25.78 -6.09 20.09
C ALA A 712 -26.48 -7.46 19.95
N MET A 713 -26.13 -8.43 20.79
CA MET A 713 -26.79 -9.74 20.89
C MET A 713 -27.57 -9.85 22.19
N ILE A 714 -28.82 -10.33 22.11
CA ILE A 714 -29.68 -10.65 23.26
C ILE A 714 -30.08 -12.14 23.20
N THR A 715 -30.07 -12.80 24.35
CA THR A 715 -30.34 -14.24 24.51
C THR A 715 -31.45 -14.49 25.53
N ASP A 716 -31.80 -15.75 25.73
CA ASP A 716 -32.79 -16.20 26.71
C ASP A 716 -34.19 -15.59 26.50
N LEU A 717 -34.56 -15.43 25.22
CA LEU A 717 -35.77 -14.74 24.82
C LEU A 717 -36.97 -15.69 24.78
N VAL A 718 -38.10 -15.20 25.28
CA VAL A 718 -39.41 -15.85 25.17
C VAL A 718 -40.17 -15.33 23.95
N PRO A 719 -41.20 -16.03 23.46
CA PRO A 719 -41.96 -15.59 22.29
C PRO A 719 -42.61 -14.22 22.49
N SER A 720 -42.13 -13.24 21.73
CA SER A 720 -42.55 -11.85 21.75
C SER A 720 -41.94 -11.10 20.56
N THR A 721 -42.30 -9.84 20.36
CA THR A 721 -41.62 -8.96 19.41
C THR A 721 -40.64 -8.07 20.16
N TYR A 722 -39.36 -8.17 19.80
CA TYR A 722 -38.30 -7.35 20.36
C TYR A 722 -37.97 -6.21 19.41
N THR A 723 -37.93 -5.00 19.94
CA THR A 723 -37.59 -3.79 19.17
C THR A 723 -36.25 -3.28 19.69
N VAL A 724 -35.30 -3.02 18.79
CA VAL A 724 -34.05 -2.33 19.10
C VAL A 724 -34.11 -0.90 18.60
N THR A 725 -33.62 0.03 19.42
CA THR A 725 -33.22 1.37 19.01
C THR A 725 -31.71 1.40 18.99
N VAL A 726 -31.12 1.68 17.83
CA VAL A 726 -29.69 1.89 17.67
C VAL A 726 -29.44 3.39 17.61
N THR A 727 -28.50 3.86 18.42
CA THR A 727 -28.05 5.27 18.42
C THR A 727 -26.57 5.31 18.08
N ASP A 728 -26.17 6.15 17.12
CA ASP A 728 -24.76 6.36 16.78
C ASP A 728 -24.09 7.42 17.70
N GLY A 729 -22.83 7.74 17.44
CA GLY A 729 -22.03 8.69 18.22
C GLY A 729 -22.47 10.15 18.09
N ASN A 730 -23.34 10.49 17.13
CA ASN A 730 -23.91 11.82 16.95
C ASN A 730 -25.36 11.92 17.48
N ASP A 731 -25.80 10.96 18.30
CA ASP A 731 -27.15 10.83 18.83
C ASP A 731 -28.24 10.59 17.74
N CYS A 732 -27.86 10.14 16.55
CA CYS A 732 -28.79 9.79 15.48
C CYS A 732 -29.40 8.40 15.76
N GLN A 733 -30.71 8.24 15.57
CA GLN A 733 -31.42 7.01 15.94
C GLN A 733 -32.08 6.30 14.77
N THR A 734 -32.02 4.96 14.79
CA THR A 734 -32.82 4.08 13.94
C THR A 734 -33.43 2.95 14.76
N THR A 735 -34.56 2.40 14.30
CA THR A 735 -35.27 1.33 15.01
C THR A 735 -35.62 0.17 14.10
N ALA A 736 -35.45 -1.06 14.58
CA ALA A 736 -35.95 -2.27 13.93
C ALA A 736 -36.60 -3.20 14.95
N ASN A 737 -37.45 -4.11 14.48
CA ASN A 737 -38.11 -5.10 15.32
C ASN A 737 -38.01 -6.50 14.71
N PHE A 738 -37.93 -7.51 15.57
CA PHE A 738 -37.86 -8.92 15.20
C PHE A 738 -38.81 -9.76 16.08
N PRO A 739 -39.70 -10.58 15.49
CA PRO A 739 -40.57 -11.47 16.24
C PRO A 739 -39.86 -12.80 16.56
N ILE A 740 -39.80 -13.16 17.84
CA ILE A 740 -39.47 -14.51 18.31
C ILE A 740 -40.76 -15.31 18.43
N THR A 741 -40.84 -16.44 17.74
CA THR A 741 -41.97 -17.37 17.77
C THR A 741 -41.60 -18.67 18.50
N GLN A 742 -42.59 -19.52 18.76
CA GLN A 742 -42.44 -20.87 19.30
C GLN A 742 -43.19 -21.89 18.45
N PRO A 743 -42.81 -23.18 18.48
CA PRO A 743 -43.59 -24.25 17.88
C PRO A 743 -44.92 -24.48 18.63
N ASP A 744 -45.83 -25.25 18.04
CA ASP A 744 -47.04 -25.73 18.73
C ASP A 744 -46.66 -26.67 19.88
N GLU A 745 -47.51 -26.75 20.92
CA GLU A 745 -47.31 -27.68 22.05
C GLU A 745 -47.30 -29.14 21.58
N LEU A 746 -46.33 -29.94 22.04
CA LEU A 746 -46.18 -31.35 21.69
C LEU A 746 -47.15 -32.20 22.52
N PHE A 747 -47.87 -33.09 21.87
CA PHE A 747 -48.83 -34.01 22.47
C PHE A 747 -48.56 -35.46 22.05
N ILE A 748 -48.68 -36.39 22.99
CA ILE A 748 -48.79 -37.83 22.73
C ILE A 748 -50.15 -38.38 23.17
N ASP A 749 -50.83 -39.06 22.25
CA ASP A 749 -52.10 -39.74 22.50
C ASP A 749 -51.97 -41.25 22.39
N VAL A 750 -52.70 -41.97 23.24
CA VAL A 750 -52.86 -43.43 23.12
C VAL A 750 -53.98 -43.74 22.14
N VAL A 751 -53.64 -44.39 21.02
CA VAL A 751 -54.58 -44.73 19.94
C VAL A 751 -55.25 -46.06 20.21
N GLU A 752 -54.48 -47.06 20.64
CA GLU A 752 -54.98 -48.43 20.84
C GLU A 752 -54.20 -49.14 21.94
N VAL A 753 -54.91 -49.93 22.75
CA VAL A 753 -54.34 -50.83 23.76
C VAL A 753 -54.93 -52.22 23.56
N ILE A 754 -54.04 -53.20 23.31
CA ILE A 754 -54.40 -54.62 23.26
C ILE A 754 -53.88 -55.27 24.54
N ASN A 755 -54.81 -55.84 25.29
CA ASN A 755 -54.56 -56.52 26.55
C ASN A 755 -53.94 -57.90 26.34
N VAL A 756 -53.21 -58.40 27.34
CA VAL A 756 -52.66 -59.76 27.28
C VAL A 756 -53.80 -60.78 27.35
N ILE A 757 -53.67 -61.87 26.59
CA ILE A 757 -54.75 -62.86 26.41
C ILE A 757 -54.71 -63.96 27.48
N CYS A 758 -53.51 -64.32 27.96
CA CYS A 758 -53.33 -65.26 29.05
C CYS A 758 -52.69 -64.55 30.25
N PHE A 759 -53.02 -65.03 31.45
CA PHE A 759 -52.41 -64.54 32.68
C PHE A 759 -50.91 -64.83 32.67
N GLY A 760 -50.10 -63.81 32.95
CA GLY A 760 -48.64 -63.89 32.99
C GLY A 760 -47.92 -63.82 31.63
N ASP A 761 -48.65 -63.64 30.52
CA ASP A 761 -48.05 -63.42 29.21
C ASP A 761 -47.61 -61.95 29.03
N GLU A 762 -46.62 -61.71 28.18
CA GLU A 762 -46.17 -60.37 27.77
C GLU A 762 -46.58 -60.12 26.31
N THR A 763 -47.84 -60.36 25.96
CA THR A 763 -48.33 -60.25 24.56
C THR A 763 -49.08 -58.94 24.28
N GLY A 764 -49.10 -58.02 25.24
CA GLY A 764 -49.84 -56.78 25.13
C GLY A 764 -49.17 -55.81 24.16
N THR A 765 -49.97 -54.95 23.53
CA THR A 765 -49.46 -53.94 22.60
C THR A 765 -50.10 -52.58 22.87
N ILE A 766 -49.31 -51.52 22.77
CA ILE A 766 -49.79 -50.13 22.84
C ILE A 766 -49.40 -49.42 21.55
N THR A 767 -50.35 -48.75 20.90
CA THR A 767 -50.09 -47.87 19.75
C THR A 767 -50.40 -46.43 20.14
N VAL A 768 -49.49 -45.51 19.82
CA VAL A 768 -49.59 -44.08 20.13
C VAL A 768 -49.64 -43.21 18.86
N ALA A 769 -49.93 -41.92 19.00
CA ALA A 769 -49.78 -40.92 17.96
C ALA A 769 -49.28 -39.60 18.55
N GLY A 770 -48.31 -38.98 17.87
CA GLY A 770 -47.79 -37.66 18.20
C GLY A 770 -48.41 -36.54 17.37
N SER A 771 -48.61 -35.35 17.96
CA SER A 771 -48.98 -34.12 17.25
C SER A 771 -48.36 -32.87 17.89
N GLY A 772 -48.21 -31.77 17.15
CA GLY A 772 -47.52 -30.56 17.63
C GLY A 772 -45.99 -30.69 17.70
N GLY A 773 -45.29 -29.74 18.32
CA GLY A 773 -43.81 -29.71 18.33
C GLY A 773 -43.16 -29.65 16.95
N ASN A 774 -41.91 -30.12 16.84
CA ASN A 774 -41.12 -30.11 15.61
C ASN A 774 -40.85 -31.54 15.10
N PRO A 775 -41.53 -32.01 14.05
CA PRO A 775 -41.29 -33.35 13.50
C PRO A 775 -39.87 -33.46 12.87
N PRO A 776 -39.30 -34.68 12.75
CA PRO A 776 -39.88 -35.99 13.10
C PRO A 776 -39.93 -36.28 14.61
N TYR A 777 -40.74 -37.28 15.00
CA TYR A 777 -40.88 -37.71 16.39
C TYR A 777 -40.27 -39.09 16.62
N GLN A 778 -39.81 -39.32 17.83
CA GLN A 778 -39.45 -40.63 18.36
C GLN A 778 -40.28 -40.93 19.62
N TYR A 779 -40.49 -42.21 19.91
CA TYR A 779 -41.35 -42.67 21.00
C TYR A 779 -40.59 -43.65 21.89
N SER A 780 -40.90 -43.66 23.18
CA SER A 780 -40.31 -44.58 24.15
C SER A 780 -41.38 -45.11 25.13
N VAL A 781 -41.18 -46.31 25.64
CA VAL A 781 -41.99 -46.91 26.73
C VAL A 781 -41.23 -46.96 28.07
N ASP A 782 -39.93 -46.65 28.05
CA ASP A 782 -39.06 -46.63 29.23
C ASP A 782 -38.44 -45.25 29.51
N GLY A 783 -38.68 -44.27 28.64
CA GLY A 783 -38.15 -42.91 28.70
C GLY A 783 -36.66 -42.81 28.37
N THR A 784 -36.01 -43.88 27.89
CA THR A 784 -34.56 -43.94 27.66
C THR A 784 -34.18 -44.46 26.26
N ILE A 785 -34.90 -45.45 25.75
CA ILE A 785 -34.70 -46.01 24.42
C ILE A 785 -35.85 -45.53 23.53
N PHE A 786 -35.50 -44.75 22.52
CA PHE A 786 -36.44 -44.17 21.58
C PHE A 786 -36.47 -44.93 20.26
N GLN A 787 -37.66 -45.05 19.68
CA GLN A 787 -37.92 -45.72 18.40
C GLN A 787 -38.85 -44.86 17.54
N ASP A 788 -38.71 -44.96 16.21
CA ASP A 788 -39.62 -44.25 15.28
C ASP A 788 -40.99 -44.96 15.16
N SER A 789 -41.06 -46.23 15.58
CA SER A 789 -42.30 -47.01 15.55
C SER A 789 -43.28 -46.51 16.62
N VAL A 790 -44.51 -46.22 16.20
CA VAL A 790 -45.61 -45.81 17.07
C VAL A 790 -46.26 -46.97 17.83
N THR A 791 -45.86 -48.22 17.56
CA THR A 791 -46.39 -49.41 18.22
C THR A 791 -45.31 -50.06 19.08
N PHE A 792 -45.66 -50.30 20.34
CA PHE A 792 -44.90 -51.08 21.31
C PHE A 792 -45.55 -52.45 21.46
N THR A 793 -44.74 -53.50 21.31
CA THR A 793 -45.16 -54.90 21.47
C THR A 793 -44.48 -55.52 22.68
N ASP A 794 -44.89 -56.75 22.97
CA ASP A 794 -44.27 -57.59 23.99
C ASP A 794 -44.37 -57.00 25.41
N LEU A 795 -45.49 -56.33 25.70
CA LEU A 795 -45.72 -55.66 26.98
C LEU A 795 -46.52 -56.53 27.96
N ALA A 796 -46.01 -56.66 29.18
CA ALA A 796 -46.73 -57.28 30.30
C ALA A 796 -47.94 -56.45 30.76
N ALA A 797 -48.85 -57.08 31.50
CA ALA A 797 -49.91 -56.36 32.20
C ALA A 797 -49.34 -55.38 33.24
N GLY A 798 -49.90 -54.18 33.28
CA GLY A 798 -49.38 -53.07 34.07
C GLY A 798 -49.66 -51.72 33.43
N THR A 799 -49.32 -50.65 34.14
CA THR A 799 -49.34 -49.28 33.62
C THR A 799 -47.99 -48.94 33.03
N HIS A 800 -47.98 -48.55 31.77
CA HIS A 800 -46.81 -48.12 31.01
C HIS A 800 -46.88 -46.61 30.80
N THR A 801 -45.74 -45.91 30.95
CA THR A 801 -45.60 -44.48 30.62
C THR A 801 -44.94 -44.40 29.24
N LEU A 802 -45.62 -43.78 28.28
CA LEU A 802 -45.16 -43.61 26.92
C LEU A 802 -44.67 -42.18 26.77
N THR A 803 -43.45 -42.00 26.30
CA THR A 803 -42.83 -40.69 26.08
C THR A 803 -42.72 -40.45 24.57
N ILE A 804 -43.07 -39.25 24.12
CA ILE A 804 -42.72 -38.75 22.79
C ILE A 804 -41.55 -37.77 22.91
N GLN A 805 -40.68 -37.74 21.92
CA GLN A 805 -39.64 -36.72 21.76
C GLN A 805 -39.63 -36.20 20.32
N ASP A 806 -39.53 -34.90 20.13
CA ASP A 806 -39.41 -34.26 18.82
C ASP A 806 -37.95 -34.05 18.39
N ILE A 807 -37.71 -33.50 17.19
CA ILE A 807 -36.34 -33.35 16.65
C ILE A 807 -35.46 -32.36 17.43
N LEU A 808 -36.07 -31.43 18.16
CA LEU A 808 -35.36 -30.45 19.00
C LEU A 808 -35.24 -30.93 20.45
N GLY A 809 -35.72 -32.14 20.75
CA GLY A 809 -35.61 -32.80 22.05
C GLY A 809 -36.75 -32.48 23.02
N CYS A 810 -37.81 -31.80 22.58
CA CYS A 810 -38.99 -31.51 23.39
C CYS A 810 -39.75 -32.82 23.68
N MET A 811 -40.26 -33.01 24.91
CA MET A 811 -40.89 -34.27 25.32
C MET A 811 -42.29 -34.07 25.91
N ASP A 812 -43.16 -35.06 25.73
CA ASP A 812 -44.46 -35.20 26.40
C ASP A 812 -44.69 -36.67 26.80
N GLU A 813 -45.56 -36.93 27.79
CA GLU A 813 -45.81 -38.26 28.33
C GLU A 813 -47.30 -38.58 28.50
N VAL A 814 -47.68 -39.83 28.18
CA VAL A 814 -49.02 -40.36 28.44
C VAL A 814 -48.96 -41.75 29.06
N GLN A 815 -49.91 -42.07 29.93
CA GLN A 815 -50.02 -43.41 30.52
C GLN A 815 -51.06 -44.27 29.82
N ALA A 816 -50.73 -45.54 29.61
CA ALA A 816 -51.67 -46.57 29.18
C ALA A 816 -51.59 -47.78 30.12
N THR A 817 -52.72 -48.47 30.33
CA THR A 817 -52.75 -49.66 31.19
C THR A 817 -53.18 -50.89 30.39
N ILE A 818 -52.31 -51.90 30.39
CA ILE A 818 -52.58 -53.23 29.87
C ILE A 818 -53.11 -54.07 31.02
N ILE A 819 -54.27 -54.69 30.84
CA ILE A 819 -54.84 -55.65 31.80
C ILE A 819 -54.61 -57.08 31.33
N GLU A 820 -54.66 -58.01 32.26
CA GLU A 820 -54.65 -59.46 31.99
C GLU A 820 -55.92 -60.13 32.50
N PRO A 821 -56.31 -61.29 31.95
CA PRO A 821 -57.37 -62.09 32.55
C PRO A 821 -56.95 -62.60 33.94
N THR A 822 -57.93 -62.91 34.77
CA THR A 822 -57.66 -63.54 36.08
C THR A 822 -57.00 -64.91 35.90
N GLU A 823 -56.00 -65.20 36.73
CA GLU A 823 -55.30 -66.49 36.76
C GLU A 823 -56.28 -67.68 36.85
N LEU A 824 -56.10 -68.68 35.98
CA LEU A 824 -56.81 -69.96 36.10
C LEU A 824 -56.16 -70.79 37.21
N ILE A 825 -56.82 -70.87 38.35
CA ILE A 825 -56.37 -71.68 39.48
C ILE A 825 -57.05 -73.06 39.41
N VAL A 826 -56.23 -74.11 39.37
CA VAL A 826 -56.69 -75.51 39.54
C VAL A 826 -56.07 -76.08 40.81
N ASP A 827 -56.88 -76.22 41.83
CA ASP A 827 -56.61 -76.87 43.11
C ASP A 827 -57.49 -78.15 43.30
N ALA A 828 -56.86 -79.31 43.39
CA ALA A 828 -57.57 -80.58 43.55
C ALA A 828 -58.11 -80.83 44.98
N GLY A 829 -58.04 -79.81 45.84
CA GLY A 829 -58.23 -79.93 47.28
C GLY A 829 -56.99 -80.51 47.98
N PRO A 830 -56.99 -80.51 49.32
CA PRO A 830 -55.91 -81.13 50.09
C PRO A 830 -55.92 -82.65 49.96
N ASP A 831 -54.74 -83.27 50.01
CA ASP A 831 -54.56 -84.72 50.06
C ASP A 831 -55.51 -85.39 51.07
N GLN A 832 -56.16 -86.49 50.68
CA GLN A 832 -57.11 -87.23 51.51
C GLN A 832 -56.61 -88.64 51.81
N THR A 833 -56.73 -89.06 53.07
CA THR A 833 -56.53 -90.47 53.48
C THR A 833 -57.89 -91.14 53.62
N ILE A 834 -58.07 -92.33 53.04
CA ILE A 834 -59.34 -93.05 53.00
C ILE A 834 -59.14 -94.47 53.54
N ASP A 835 -60.04 -94.91 54.42
CA ASP A 835 -60.03 -96.27 54.95
C ASP A 835 -60.55 -97.29 53.92
N LEU A 836 -59.95 -98.49 53.92
CA LEU A 836 -60.26 -99.57 52.97
C LEU A 836 -61.74 -99.97 53.02
N GLY A 837 -62.42 -99.88 51.87
CA GLY A 837 -63.84 -100.21 51.71
C GLY A 837 -64.80 -99.01 51.77
N TYR A 838 -64.29 -97.80 52.03
CA TYR A 838 -65.04 -96.55 52.00
C TYR A 838 -64.74 -95.76 50.71
N SER A 839 -65.72 -95.00 50.24
CA SER A 839 -65.58 -94.09 49.09
C SER A 839 -65.50 -92.63 49.57
N THR A 840 -64.64 -91.81 48.95
CA THR A 840 -64.64 -90.35 49.12
C THR A 840 -64.98 -89.64 47.81
N THR A 841 -65.34 -88.37 47.89
CA THR A 841 -65.50 -87.48 46.73
C THR A 841 -64.32 -86.50 46.72
N ILE A 842 -63.54 -86.49 45.63
CA ILE A 842 -62.56 -85.45 45.34
C ILE A 842 -63.27 -84.39 44.48
N ASN A 843 -63.21 -83.13 44.89
CA ASN A 843 -63.78 -82.01 44.12
C ASN A 843 -62.64 -81.21 43.50
N SER A 844 -62.82 -80.76 42.25
CA SER A 844 -61.93 -79.81 41.57
C SER A 844 -62.62 -78.46 41.55
N THR A 845 -61.82 -77.42 41.39
CA THR A 845 -61.82 -76.25 42.28
C THR A 845 -62.69 -75.08 41.88
N TYR A 846 -62.81 -74.19 42.87
CA TYR A 846 -62.70 -72.74 42.78
C TYR A 846 -61.76 -72.25 41.66
N SER A 847 -62.35 -72.03 40.48
CA SER A 847 -61.86 -71.07 39.50
C SER A 847 -62.79 -69.87 39.53
N PRO A 848 -62.28 -68.62 39.45
CA PRO A 848 -63.13 -67.46 39.24
C PRO A 848 -63.82 -67.47 37.86
N LEU A 849 -63.45 -68.39 36.96
CA LEU A 849 -63.96 -68.52 35.59
C LEU A 849 -64.97 -69.71 35.50
N ILE A 850 -66.16 -69.47 34.95
CA ILE A 850 -67.21 -70.50 34.70
C ILE A 850 -67.82 -70.27 33.30
N PRO A 851 -68.04 -71.31 32.47
CA PRO A 851 -67.83 -72.74 32.75
C PRO A 851 -66.40 -73.21 32.43
N ILE A 852 -65.82 -74.00 33.32
CA ILE A 852 -64.59 -74.77 33.06
C ILE A 852 -64.96 -76.25 32.87
N THR A 853 -64.30 -76.92 31.92
CA THR A 853 -64.36 -78.38 31.78
C THR A 853 -63.08 -78.96 32.36
N TYR A 854 -63.21 -79.84 33.34
CA TYR A 854 -62.10 -80.59 33.92
C TYR A 854 -62.32 -82.09 33.66
N GLN A 855 -61.23 -82.83 33.58
CA GLN A 855 -61.25 -84.27 33.47
C GLN A 855 -60.42 -84.88 34.59
N TRP A 856 -61.00 -85.87 35.27
CA TRP A 856 -60.31 -86.66 36.29
C TRP A 856 -59.82 -87.97 35.68
N LEU A 857 -58.62 -88.40 36.05
CA LEU A 857 -58.04 -89.66 35.58
C LEU A 857 -57.58 -90.54 36.77
N PRO A 858 -57.86 -91.87 36.76
CA PRO A 858 -58.63 -92.59 35.73
C PRO A 858 -60.13 -92.24 35.78
N THR A 859 -60.78 -92.23 34.62
CA THR A 859 -62.20 -91.86 34.44
C THR A 859 -63.17 -92.85 35.08
N ASP A 860 -62.74 -94.10 35.24
CA ASP A 860 -63.46 -95.13 35.97
C ASP A 860 -62.76 -95.27 37.34
N GLY A 861 -63.48 -94.94 38.41
CA GLY A 861 -62.91 -94.90 39.77
C GLY A 861 -62.02 -96.10 40.09
N LEU A 862 -60.92 -95.84 40.81
CA LEU A 862 -59.96 -96.86 41.24
C LEU A 862 -60.63 -97.91 42.15
N SER A 863 -61.11 -99.02 41.58
CA SER A 863 -61.45 -100.22 42.35
C SER A 863 -60.36 -101.28 42.16
N CYS A 864 -59.32 -101.24 42.99
CA CYS A 864 -58.36 -102.33 43.10
C CYS A 864 -58.23 -102.70 44.58
N THR A 865 -58.53 -103.96 44.92
CA THR A 865 -58.43 -104.46 46.30
C THR A 865 -57.00 -104.75 46.75
N ASP A 866 -55.98 -104.77 45.86
CA ASP A 866 -54.59 -105.11 46.21
C ASP A 866 -53.50 -104.39 45.36
N CYS A 867 -53.65 -103.10 45.03
CA CYS A 867 -52.63 -102.36 44.27
C CYS A 867 -51.79 -101.44 45.18
N PRO A 868 -50.47 -101.63 45.33
CA PRO A 868 -49.58 -100.63 45.93
C PRO A 868 -49.18 -99.60 44.86
N ASN A 869 -49.64 -98.35 45.01
CA ASN A 869 -49.40 -97.18 44.13
C ASN A 869 -49.93 -97.26 42.68
N PRO A 870 -51.17 -96.84 42.42
CA PRO A 870 -51.59 -96.47 41.07
C PRO A 870 -51.00 -95.09 40.69
N GLU A 871 -49.92 -95.06 39.92
CA GLU A 871 -49.52 -93.88 39.15
C GLU A 871 -50.27 -93.87 37.82
N ALA A 872 -50.85 -92.73 37.45
CA ALA A 872 -51.43 -92.50 36.14
C ALA A 872 -50.67 -91.38 35.42
N SER A 873 -49.98 -91.74 34.33
CA SER A 873 -49.38 -90.79 33.38
C SER A 873 -50.26 -90.71 32.12
N PRO A 874 -50.56 -89.51 31.57
CA PRO A 874 -51.38 -89.42 30.37
C PRO A 874 -50.58 -89.67 29.07
N VAL A 875 -51.20 -90.40 28.14
CA VAL A 875 -50.96 -90.33 26.69
C VAL A 875 -52.29 -89.98 26.02
N ASN A 876 -52.23 -88.92 25.19
CA ASN A 876 -53.16 -88.40 24.18
C ASN A 876 -54.56 -89.04 24.06
N THR A 877 -55.61 -88.23 24.18
CA THR A 877 -56.10 -87.36 23.07
C THR A 877 -56.93 -86.23 23.62
#